data_AF-A0A498SBS1-F1
#
_entry.id   AF-A0A498SBS1-F1
#
_cell.length_a   1.000
_cell.length_b   1.000
_cell.length_c   1.000
_cell.angle_alpha   90.00
_cell.angle_beta   90.00
_cell.angle_gamma   90.00
#
_symmetry.space_group_name_H-M   'P 1'
#
loop_
_entity.id
_entity.type
_entity.pdbx_description
1 polymer ?
#
loop_
_entity_poly.entity_id
_entity_poly.type
_entity_poly.pdbx_seq_one_letter_code
_entity_poly.pdbx_strand_id
1 'polypeptide(L)'
;MTSLQDFNNLISRMLFPENEARKEAEKQYDHIELLPKAQLLFQLFMDQSADIETRSLCLVLMRRILSHQWDELWPAWSEENRREFCEQILKSATEEQNAVLRKRLTDIIAEVARSTIDTETGRQSWSGVIQFLELCASDNAMLCETGMILLENVPSIFGCDQDRYLPGIKQMFQSSLLYGSKGSVRTAAVRAYVAFMCENEEDDRVIRSLSDQVPAVIQVCQHVVATEDDDDVPLQCLGDLATSVPKTLQPHLTEVFTLCTSTVADIHKDDSYRHSALEVMVSLCESASGMVKKKASSYIPSLLKQCLDLMTELDDDTEEWLNCDNADEDNGEDNAGIGESSLDRISCSLGGKFVLNPFLHIVPRMMQDVENWKNRHAAIMGISTIGEGCKRQMEPVIEEIVNNVLPFLGDSHPRVRYAACNALGQMSSDFSPTLQKKCHEKIVNGLCTLLIDLNCPRVAAHAGAALVNFSEDCPKNIIAVYLPQIMEKLEFVLDHTFKQLLERGKKLVLEQVITTIASVADAAQDQFIVFYDSLMPPLKYILQNSNVEELNTLRGKTIECISLIGLAVGKEKFAKDANEIMQMLLTNQAQFEHISVDDPQISYMISAWARICKILGEGFAAFLPLVMPPVLRAASIKPDVTLMNDEDIANQEEDPDWNFVPLGDQKMFGIKTAGLEDKATACEMLVCYARELKSAFSPYIEPVTQIMLSHLKFMFHDAVRSAAADIFPCLLECARGRGDQFRMQLWNAAISAYKEAIEGEHDKEVLADQLHGVAQCIEELGPSLITQEQLELVLGIVNQQMVEYTERSIERGKQKDEDDDEEDVAQALKDELEEETGVLARISDIIHCLFKAYGHNFVPYFERLAEHFIPLLDARRYYSERQWAICIFDDLIEYGGDASIKYYSSFYGPMLSALSDEYPEVRQSAAYGFGIMGQHGGNTYAQACAGALPHLANMISRADARSTEEGNVATENAISAVAKILKYNSSAVDVNA
;
A
#
# COMPACT_ATOMS: atom_id res chain seq x y z
N MET A 1 33.47 29.46 -18.99
CA MET A 1 34.51 28.77 -19.80
C MET A 1 34.32 29.16 -21.25
N THR A 2 35.38 29.42 -22.02
CA THR A 2 35.26 29.96 -23.39
C THR A 2 35.92 29.11 -24.48
N SER A 3 36.55 27.97 -24.14
CA SER A 3 37.12 27.05 -25.13
C SER A 3 36.58 25.63 -24.98
N LEU A 4 36.38 24.95 -26.12
CA LEU A 4 35.95 23.55 -26.17
C LEU A 4 36.96 22.61 -25.48
N GLN A 5 38.26 22.96 -25.53
CA GLN A 5 39.32 22.20 -24.87
C GLN A 5 39.21 22.25 -23.33
N ASP A 6 38.89 23.42 -22.77
CA ASP A 6 38.67 23.54 -21.31
C ASP A 6 37.44 22.75 -20.89
N PHE A 7 36.39 22.75 -21.72
CA PHE A 7 35.18 21.98 -21.48
C PHE A 7 35.43 20.47 -21.58
N ASN A 8 36.21 20.01 -22.57
CA ASN A 8 36.65 18.62 -22.67
C ASN A 8 37.36 18.17 -21.38
N ASN A 9 38.34 18.94 -20.92
CA ASN A 9 39.05 18.65 -19.67
C ASN A 9 38.11 18.60 -18.44
N LEU A 10 37.05 19.40 -18.41
CA LEU A 10 36.06 19.37 -17.34
C LEU A 10 35.24 18.07 -17.36
N ILE A 11 34.71 17.69 -18.53
CA ILE A 11 33.93 16.46 -18.70
C ILE A 11 34.79 15.23 -18.40
N SER A 12 36.04 15.17 -18.88
CA SER A 12 36.94 14.05 -18.56
C SER A 12 37.24 13.95 -17.06
N ARG A 13 37.30 15.07 -16.33
CA ARG A 13 37.49 15.07 -14.86
C ARG A 13 36.27 14.52 -14.10
N MET A 14 35.07 14.63 -14.67
CA MET A 14 33.87 14.00 -14.09
C MET A 14 33.92 12.46 -14.17
N LEU A 15 34.75 11.91 -15.06
CA LEU A 15 34.98 10.47 -15.20
C LEU A 15 36.15 9.95 -14.33
N PHE A 16 36.77 10.80 -13.49
CA PHE A 16 37.88 10.36 -12.65
C PHE A 16 37.40 9.46 -11.50
N PRO A 17 38.20 8.44 -11.12
CA PRO A 17 37.86 7.58 -9.98
C PRO A 17 37.99 8.30 -8.62
N GLU A 18 38.67 9.45 -8.56
CA GLU A 18 38.86 10.24 -7.34
C GLU A 18 37.64 11.12 -7.04
N ASN A 19 36.91 10.79 -5.96
CA ASN A 19 35.66 11.46 -5.57
C ASN A 19 35.77 12.99 -5.42
N GLU A 20 36.85 13.50 -4.83
CA GLU A 20 37.06 14.95 -4.65
C GLU A 20 37.21 15.68 -5.99
N ALA A 21 37.99 15.10 -6.92
CA ALA A 21 38.23 15.70 -8.23
C ALA A 21 36.97 15.69 -9.10
N ARG A 22 36.17 14.61 -9.01
CA ARG A 22 34.88 14.44 -9.69
C ARG A 22 33.82 15.42 -9.17
N LYS A 23 33.60 15.49 -7.85
CA LYS A 23 32.61 16.40 -7.23
C LYS A 23 32.92 17.87 -7.52
N GLU A 24 34.20 18.25 -7.52
CA GLU A 24 34.59 19.60 -7.89
C GLU A 24 34.34 19.89 -9.38
N ALA A 25 34.51 18.91 -10.27
CA ALA A 25 34.18 19.05 -11.68
C ALA A 25 32.66 19.14 -11.93
N GLU A 26 31.86 18.30 -11.27
CA GLU A 26 30.38 18.37 -11.30
C GLU A 26 29.89 19.75 -10.85
N LYS A 27 30.41 20.25 -9.72
CA LYS A 27 30.09 21.59 -9.22
C LYS A 27 30.46 22.67 -10.25
N GLN A 28 31.63 22.58 -10.88
CA GLN A 28 32.02 23.54 -11.92
C GLN A 28 31.09 23.47 -13.16
N TYR A 29 30.65 22.27 -13.53
CA TYR A 29 29.69 22.05 -14.61
C TYR A 29 28.32 22.69 -14.29
N ASP A 30 27.83 22.55 -13.06
CA ASP A 30 26.53 23.11 -12.65
C ASP A 30 26.47 24.64 -12.75
N HIS A 31 27.59 25.32 -12.51
CA HIS A 31 27.70 26.78 -12.59
C HIS A 31 27.72 27.34 -14.03
N ILE A 32 27.79 26.49 -15.07
CA ILE A 32 27.73 26.93 -16.46
C ILE A 32 26.26 27.28 -16.78
N GLU A 33 26.03 28.42 -17.43
CA GLU A 33 24.69 28.81 -17.91
C GLU A 33 24.13 27.79 -18.91
N LEU A 34 22.82 27.57 -18.87
CA LEU A 34 22.11 26.52 -19.61
C LEU A 34 22.42 26.53 -21.13
N LEU A 35 22.27 27.70 -21.77
CA LEU A 35 22.39 27.82 -23.22
C LEU A 35 23.83 27.54 -23.73
N PRO A 36 24.91 28.16 -23.17
CA PRO A 36 26.28 27.77 -23.48
C PRO A 36 26.61 26.32 -23.13
N LYS A 37 26.08 25.80 -22.00
CA LYS A 37 26.29 24.42 -21.55
C LYS A 37 25.81 23.43 -22.61
N ALA A 38 24.57 23.59 -23.10
CA ALA A 38 24.03 22.74 -24.15
C ALA A 38 24.84 22.84 -25.46
N GLN A 39 25.22 24.05 -25.88
CA GLN A 39 26.05 24.21 -27.09
C GLN A 39 27.41 23.51 -26.97
N LEU A 40 28.08 23.63 -25.81
CA LEU A 40 29.38 23.00 -25.56
C LEU A 40 29.28 21.48 -25.53
N LEU A 41 28.24 20.92 -24.92
CA LEU A 41 27.98 19.47 -24.93
C LEU A 41 27.82 18.93 -26.35
N PHE A 42 27.02 19.61 -27.17
CA PHE A 42 26.80 19.20 -28.56
C PHE A 42 28.07 19.32 -29.41
N GLN A 43 28.81 20.42 -29.27
CA GLN A 43 30.08 20.61 -29.98
C GLN A 43 31.13 19.57 -29.59
N LEU A 44 31.24 19.24 -28.29
CA LEU A 44 32.21 18.27 -27.80
C LEU A 44 31.86 16.85 -28.25
N PHE A 45 30.57 16.50 -28.28
CA PHE A 45 30.11 15.24 -28.87
C PHE A 45 30.50 15.11 -30.36
N MET A 46 30.40 16.19 -31.14
CA MET A 46 30.74 16.20 -32.56
C MET A 46 32.26 16.18 -32.82
N ASP A 47 33.09 16.48 -31.82
CA ASP A 47 34.53 16.48 -31.93
C ASP A 47 35.10 15.05 -31.94
N GLN A 48 35.50 14.59 -33.12
CA GLN A 48 36.09 13.26 -33.32
C GLN A 48 37.46 13.08 -32.64
N SER A 49 38.05 14.16 -32.10
CA SER A 49 39.28 14.07 -31.29
C SER A 49 39.03 13.74 -29.81
N ALA A 50 37.79 13.87 -29.34
CA ALA A 50 37.38 13.43 -28.01
C ALA A 50 37.20 11.89 -27.97
N ASP A 51 37.52 11.30 -26.83
CA ASP A 51 37.34 9.89 -26.54
C ASP A 51 35.85 9.50 -26.45
N ILE A 52 35.58 8.20 -26.58
CA ILE A 52 34.21 7.67 -26.67
C ILE A 52 33.47 7.89 -25.34
N GLU A 53 34.15 7.74 -24.22
CA GLU A 53 33.62 7.90 -22.87
C GLU A 53 33.18 9.35 -22.63
N THR A 54 34.04 10.33 -22.95
CA THR A 54 33.69 11.76 -22.91
C THR A 54 32.50 12.08 -23.83
N ARG A 55 32.51 11.60 -25.08
CA ARG A 55 31.41 11.82 -26.04
C ARG A 55 30.10 11.19 -25.56
N SER A 56 30.16 10.02 -24.93
CA SER A 56 29.01 9.34 -24.32
C SER A 56 28.45 10.14 -23.15
N LEU A 57 29.30 10.61 -22.24
CA LEU A 57 28.88 11.45 -21.11
C LEU A 57 28.23 12.76 -21.60
N CYS A 58 28.73 13.36 -22.69
CA CYS A 58 28.10 14.54 -23.28
C CYS A 58 26.65 14.29 -23.71
N LEU A 59 26.36 13.13 -24.29
CA LEU A 59 25.00 12.76 -24.68
C LEU A 59 24.12 12.47 -23.46
N VAL A 60 24.64 11.79 -22.43
CA VAL A 60 23.89 11.57 -21.17
C VAL A 60 23.50 12.91 -20.52
N LEU A 61 24.46 13.82 -20.40
CA LEU A 61 24.23 15.15 -19.84
C LEU A 61 23.28 15.99 -20.72
N MET A 62 23.37 15.88 -22.04
CA MET A 62 22.43 16.54 -22.95
C MET A 62 21.00 16.01 -22.76
N ARG A 63 20.82 14.69 -22.64
CA ARG A 63 19.50 14.08 -22.39
C ARG A 63 18.88 14.60 -21.11
N ARG A 64 19.67 14.69 -20.02
CA ARG A 64 19.23 15.26 -18.74
C ARG A 64 18.77 16.71 -18.88
N ILE A 65 19.51 17.54 -19.61
CA ILE A 65 19.11 18.93 -19.87
C ILE A 65 17.79 18.96 -20.67
N LEU A 66 17.67 18.16 -21.73
CA LEU A 66 16.46 18.12 -22.55
C LEU A 66 15.24 17.65 -21.76
N SER A 67 15.41 16.67 -20.86
CA SER A 67 14.32 16.15 -20.02
C SER A 67 13.87 17.13 -18.93
N HIS A 68 14.80 17.80 -18.24
CA HIS A 68 14.47 18.63 -17.07
C HIS A 68 14.32 20.12 -17.36
N GLN A 69 14.88 20.63 -18.47
CA GLN A 69 14.97 22.06 -18.77
C GLN A 69 14.48 22.39 -20.19
N TRP A 70 13.60 21.57 -20.77
CA TRP A 70 13.03 21.78 -22.10
C TRP A 70 12.43 23.18 -22.29
N ASP A 71 11.54 23.58 -21.38
CA ASP A 71 10.79 24.85 -21.48
C ASP A 71 11.68 26.10 -21.37
N GLU A 72 12.88 25.96 -20.82
CA GLU A 72 13.86 27.05 -20.76
C GLU A 72 14.81 27.00 -21.96
N LEU A 73 15.36 25.81 -22.28
CA LEU A 73 16.35 25.63 -23.33
C LEU A 73 15.75 25.80 -24.73
N TRP A 74 14.66 25.09 -25.02
CA TRP A 74 14.12 24.98 -26.36
C TRP A 74 13.66 26.35 -26.88
N PRO A 75 12.84 27.14 -26.14
CA PRO A 75 12.47 28.49 -26.54
C PRO A 75 13.66 29.45 -26.73
N ALA A 76 14.75 29.26 -25.97
CA ALA A 76 15.94 30.10 -26.04
C ALA A 76 16.78 29.89 -27.32
N TRP A 77 16.67 28.74 -27.99
CA TRP A 77 17.27 28.53 -29.32
C TRP A 77 16.48 29.23 -30.42
N SER A 78 17.20 29.75 -31.43
CA SER A 78 16.57 30.19 -32.69
C SER A 78 15.97 29.00 -33.44
N GLU A 79 14.96 29.24 -34.28
CA GLU A 79 14.40 28.19 -35.14
C GLU A 79 15.45 27.51 -36.03
N GLU A 80 16.44 28.28 -36.50
CA GLU A 80 17.56 27.77 -37.28
C GLU A 80 18.43 26.80 -36.47
N ASN A 81 18.78 27.16 -35.22
CA ASN A 81 19.59 26.30 -34.35
C ASN A 81 18.83 25.03 -33.95
N ARG A 82 17.52 25.12 -33.68
CA ARG A 82 16.69 23.93 -33.40
C ARG A 82 16.68 22.99 -34.57
N ARG A 83 16.48 23.52 -35.78
CA ARG A 83 16.48 22.72 -37.02
C ARG A 83 17.85 22.08 -37.26
N GLU A 84 18.93 22.83 -37.14
CA GLU A 84 20.30 22.32 -37.33
C GLU A 84 20.63 21.21 -36.31
N PHE A 85 20.26 21.41 -35.03
CA PHE A 85 20.41 20.40 -33.99
C PHE A 85 19.66 19.11 -34.37
N CYS A 86 18.37 19.21 -34.72
CA CYS A 86 17.56 18.07 -35.14
C CYS A 86 18.13 17.34 -36.36
N GLU A 87 18.53 18.07 -37.41
CA GLU A 87 19.11 17.46 -38.61
C GLU A 87 20.42 16.73 -38.29
N GLN A 88 21.25 17.32 -37.43
CA GLN A 88 22.56 16.79 -37.11
C GLN A 88 22.50 15.57 -36.17
N ILE A 89 21.59 15.52 -35.19
CA ILE A 89 21.41 14.32 -34.34
C ILE A 89 20.91 13.12 -35.16
N LEU A 90 19.97 13.31 -36.09
CA LEU A 90 19.47 12.24 -36.96
C LEU A 90 20.56 11.73 -37.91
N LYS A 91 21.35 12.65 -38.48
CA LYS A 91 22.49 12.30 -39.32
C LYS A 91 23.53 11.52 -38.52
N SER A 92 23.90 12.00 -37.34
CA SER A 92 24.88 11.33 -36.47
C SER A 92 24.40 9.93 -36.08
N ALA A 93 23.13 9.75 -35.74
CA ALA A 93 22.57 8.43 -35.43
C ALA A 93 22.61 7.46 -36.62
N THR A 94 22.47 7.98 -37.84
CA THR A 94 22.52 7.19 -39.08
C THR A 94 23.96 6.72 -39.41
N GLU A 95 24.96 7.57 -39.14
CA GLU A 95 26.35 7.35 -39.52
C GLU A 95 27.18 6.65 -38.41
N GLU A 96 26.78 6.76 -37.15
CA GLU A 96 27.54 6.28 -35.99
C GLU A 96 27.66 4.74 -35.93
N GLN A 97 28.91 4.28 -35.83
CA GLN A 97 29.24 2.85 -35.83
C GLN A 97 29.32 2.30 -34.40
N ASN A 98 29.70 3.12 -33.42
CA ASN A 98 29.78 2.70 -32.03
C ASN A 98 28.36 2.48 -31.44
N ALA A 99 28.09 1.28 -30.94
CA ALA A 99 26.77 0.92 -30.41
C ALA A 99 26.35 1.77 -29.19
N VAL A 100 27.29 2.09 -28.30
CA VAL A 100 27.02 2.91 -27.12
C VAL A 100 26.58 4.31 -27.55
N LEU A 101 27.38 4.99 -28.38
CA LEU A 101 27.06 6.34 -28.85
C LEU A 101 25.77 6.38 -29.66
N ARG A 102 25.50 5.36 -30.48
CA ARG A 102 24.26 5.25 -31.25
C ARG A 102 23.03 5.07 -30.35
N LYS A 103 23.11 4.23 -29.31
CA LYS A 103 22.04 4.13 -28.29
C LYS A 103 21.80 5.49 -27.63
N ARG A 104 22.85 6.16 -27.15
CA ARG A 104 22.75 7.49 -26.53
C ARG A 104 22.16 8.56 -27.44
N LEU A 105 22.52 8.55 -28.73
CA LEU A 105 21.93 9.43 -29.72
C LEU A 105 20.43 9.14 -29.91
N THR A 106 20.05 7.86 -29.90
CA THR A 106 18.66 7.44 -29.98
C THR A 106 17.87 7.96 -28.78
N ASP A 107 18.44 7.92 -27.57
CA ASP A 107 17.82 8.50 -26.38
C ASP A 107 17.61 10.03 -26.50
N ILE A 108 18.57 10.75 -27.09
CA ILE A 108 18.42 12.19 -27.37
C ILE A 108 17.29 12.43 -28.36
N ILE A 109 17.25 11.65 -29.45
CA ILE A 109 16.21 11.74 -30.47
C ILE A 109 14.84 11.47 -29.83
N ALA A 110 14.75 10.47 -28.96
CA ALA A 110 13.55 10.15 -28.20
C ALA A 110 13.07 11.33 -27.34
N GLU A 111 13.95 11.95 -26.54
CA GLU A 111 13.57 13.08 -25.68
C GLU A 111 13.06 14.29 -26.49
N VAL A 112 13.71 14.59 -27.62
CA VAL A 112 13.26 15.65 -28.54
C VAL A 112 11.93 15.27 -29.19
N ALA A 113 11.77 14.03 -29.64
CA ALA A 113 10.54 13.56 -30.28
C ALA A 113 9.34 13.65 -29.34
N ARG A 114 9.50 13.26 -28.09
CA ARG A 114 8.48 13.36 -27.05
C ARG A 114 8.08 14.81 -26.81
N SER A 115 9.06 15.68 -26.63
CA SER A 115 8.84 17.10 -26.30
C SER A 115 8.35 17.94 -27.49
N THR A 116 8.31 17.36 -28.69
CA THR A 116 7.79 18.00 -29.92
C THR A 116 6.41 17.51 -30.32
N ILE A 117 5.79 16.64 -29.51
CA ILE A 117 4.36 16.35 -29.57
C ILE A 117 3.61 17.56 -28.98
N ASP A 118 2.79 18.20 -29.78
CA ASP A 118 2.04 19.39 -29.40
C ASP A 118 0.97 19.04 -28.35
N THR A 119 1.00 19.68 -27.18
CA THR A 119 0.14 19.35 -26.04
C THR A 119 -1.33 19.69 -26.26
N GLU A 120 -1.66 20.63 -27.15
CA GLU A 120 -3.04 21.02 -27.44
C GLU A 120 -3.68 20.13 -28.51
N THR A 121 -2.90 19.76 -29.53
CA THR A 121 -3.39 19.03 -30.71
C THR A 121 -3.02 17.56 -30.73
N GLY A 122 -2.09 17.14 -29.88
CA GLY A 122 -1.53 15.78 -29.85
C GLY A 122 -0.70 15.44 -31.09
N ARG A 123 -0.33 16.41 -31.94
CA ARG A 123 0.39 16.13 -33.19
C ARG A 123 1.90 16.18 -33.04
N GLN A 124 2.57 15.23 -33.69
CA GLN A 124 4.02 15.26 -33.83
C GLN A 124 4.44 16.38 -34.80
N SER A 125 5.07 17.43 -34.27
CA SER A 125 5.52 18.58 -35.06
C SER A 125 6.86 18.32 -35.78
N TRP A 126 7.68 17.40 -35.27
CA TRP A 126 8.98 17.09 -35.85
C TRP A 126 8.89 16.03 -36.96
N SER A 127 8.51 16.45 -38.17
CA SER A 127 8.42 15.53 -39.34
C SER A 127 9.71 14.75 -39.66
N GLY A 128 10.88 15.26 -39.27
CA GLY A 128 12.17 14.60 -39.45
C GLY A 128 12.30 13.29 -38.68
N VAL A 129 11.69 13.16 -37.50
CA VAL A 129 11.75 11.92 -36.73
C VAL A 129 10.95 10.79 -37.39
N ILE A 130 9.83 11.13 -38.02
CA ILE A 130 9.02 10.17 -38.77
C ILE A 130 9.78 9.68 -40.01
N GLN A 131 10.46 10.59 -40.74
CA GLN A 131 11.32 10.22 -41.87
C GLN A 131 12.50 9.34 -41.43
N PHE A 132 13.04 9.58 -40.23
CA PHE A 132 14.11 8.76 -39.66
C PHE A 132 13.61 7.36 -39.31
N LEU A 133 12.41 7.21 -38.73
CA LEU A 133 11.79 5.89 -38.52
C LEU A 133 11.57 5.14 -39.84
N GLU A 134 11.09 5.83 -40.89
CA GLU A 134 10.95 5.24 -42.23
C GLU A 134 12.31 4.75 -42.79
N LEU A 135 13.40 5.47 -42.52
CA LEU A 135 14.76 5.06 -42.89
C LEU A 135 15.24 3.85 -42.08
N CYS A 136 14.85 3.77 -40.81
CA CYS A 136 15.16 2.65 -39.92
C CYS A 136 14.47 1.36 -40.36
N ALA A 137 13.34 1.44 -41.07
CA ALA A 137 12.66 0.30 -41.71
C ALA A 137 13.41 -0.26 -42.94
N SER A 138 14.74 -0.14 -42.99
CA SER A 138 15.61 -0.64 -44.06
C SER A 138 16.23 -2.01 -43.74
N ASP A 139 16.87 -2.63 -44.73
CA ASP A 139 17.56 -3.92 -44.56
C ASP A 139 18.84 -3.84 -43.69
N ASN A 140 19.22 -2.65 -43.21
CA ASN A 140 20.40 -2.46 -42.36
C ASN A 140 20.04 -2.79 -40.90
N ALA A 141 20.56 -3.92 -40.41
CA ALA A 141 20.31 -4.37 -39.04
C ALA A 141 20.62 -3.32 -37.96
N MET A 142 21.65 -2.49 -38.12
CA MET A 142 21.98 -1.46 -37.13
C MET A 142 20.93 -0.34 -37.09
N LEU A 143 20.44 0.10 -38.25
CA LEU A 143 19.39 1.13 -38.32
C LEU A 143 18.05 0.57 -37.86
N CYS A 144 17.76 -0.68 -38.21
CA CYS A 144 16.56 -1.36 -37.75
C CYS A 144 16.51 -1.48 -36.22
N GLU A 145 17.62 -1.87 -35.59
CA GLU A 145 17.76 -1.90 -34.13
C GLU A 145 17.55 -0.49 -33.51
N THR A 146 18.14 0.56 -34.11
CA THR A 146 17.93 1.95 -33.68
C THR A 146 16.46 2.39 -33.79
N GLY A 147 15.77 2.03 -34.87
CA GLY A 147 14.34 2.34 -35.03
C GLY A 147 13.48 1.65 -33.97
N MET A 148 13.82 0.41 -33.59
CA MET A 148 13.12 -0.30 -32.53
C MET A 148 13.35 0.35 -31.17
N ILE A 149 14.60 0.68 -30.83
CA ILE A 149 14.91 1.41 -29.57
C ILE A 149 14.18 2.76 -29.55
N LEU A 150 14.07 3.47 -30.67
CA LEU A 150 13.33 4.73 -30.70
C LEU A 150 11.83 4.54 -30.42
N LEU A 151 11.20 3.50 -30.98
CA LEU A 151 9.80 3.17 -30.71
C LEU A 151 9.58 2.66 -29.28
N GLU A 152 10.53 1.91 -28.75
CA GLU A 152 10.55 1.50 -27.34
C GLU A 152 10.56 2.73 -26.42
N ASN A 153 11.41 3.71 -26.72
CA ASN A 153 11.57 4.91 -25.90
C ASN A 153 10.43 5.94 -26.04
N VAL A 154 9.75 5.97 -27.19
CA VAL A 154 8.63 6.90 -27.46
C VAL A 154 7.56 6.18 -28.29
N PRO A 155 6.75 5.31 -27.69
CA PRO A 155 5.73 4.59 -28.46
C PRO A 155 4.66 5.55 -29.01
N SER A 156 4.42 6.66 -28.31
CA SER A 156 3.51 7.76 -28.68
C SER A 156 4.04 8.68 -29.79
N ILE A 157 5.18 8.38 -30.44
CA ILE A 157 5.89 9.25 -31.41
C ILE A 157 5.02 9.76 -32.57
N PHE A 158 3.95 9.04 -32.93
CA PHE A 158 3.04 9.40 -34.01
C PHE A 158 1.91 10.35 -33.58
N GLY A 159 1.72 10.55 -32.27
CA GLY A 159 0.66 11.37 -31.71
C GLY A 159 -0.73 10.99 -32.23
N CYS A 160 -1.59 11.97 -32.46
CA CYS A 160 -2.95 11.73 -32.96
C CYS A 160 -3.02 11.20 -34.41
N ASP A 161 -1.89 11.15 -35.15
CA ASP A 161 -1.82 10.62 -36.51
C ASP A 161 -1.45 9.12 -36.54
N GLN A 162 -1.37 8.44 -35.39
CA GLN A 162 -0.99 7.02 -35.26
C GLN A 162 -1.72 6.08 -36.22
N ASP A 163 -3.05 6.24 -36.36
CA ASP A 163 -3.89 5.44 -37.27
C ASP A 163 -3.37 5.43 -38.72
N ARG A 164 -2.78 6.54 -39.17
CA ARG A 164 -2.23 6.68 -40.52
C ARG A 164 -0.97 5.83 -40.71
N TYR A 165 -0.15 5.72 -39.67
CA TYR A 165 1.16 5.06 -39.71
C TYR A 165 1.11 3.59 -39.30
N LEU A 166 0.02 3.16 -38.65
CA LEU A 166 -0.17 1.80 -38.13
C LEU A 166 0.16 0.66 -39.13
N PRO A 167 -0.20 0.73 -40.43
CA PRO A 167 0.19 -0.32 -41.39
C PRO A 167 1.71 -0.44 -41.56
N GLY A 168 2.42 0.69 -41.55
CA GLY A 168 3.88 0.73 -41.66
C GLY A 168 4.56 0.23 -40.38
N ILE A 169 4.06 0.63 -39.21
CA ILE A 169 4.52 0.15 -37.90
C ILE A 169 4.39 -1.36 -37.82
N LYS A 170 3.22 -1.89 -38.19
CA LYS A 170 2.96 -3.33 -38.24
C LYS A 170 3.95 -4.06 -39.15
N GLN A 171 4.20 -3.54 -40.35
CA GLN A 171 5.17 -4.13 -41.27
C GLN A 171 6.58 -4.14 -40.69
N MET A 172 6.96 -3.08 -39.96
CA MET A 172 8.28 -2.97 -39.33
C MET A 172 8.46 -4.02 -38.23
N PHE A 173 7.47 -4.20 -37.35
CA PHE A 173 7.49 -5.29 -36.35
C PHE A 173 7.54 -6.66 -37.03
N GLN A 174 6.72 -6.88 -38.05
CA GLN A 174 6.71 -8.13 -38.83
C GLN A 174 8.10 -8.47 -39.37
N SER A 175 8.81 -7.51 -39.99
CA SER A 175 10.15 -7.78 -40.54
C SER A 175 11.18 -8.06 -39.45
N SER A 176 11.12 -7.35 -38.33
CA SER A 176 12.16 -7.38 -37.31
C SER A 176 12.04 -8.55 -36.35
N LEU A 177 10.83 -9.08 -36.13
CA LEU A 177 10.60 -10.26 -35.28
C LEU A 177 10.94 -11.59 -35.99
N LEU A 178 11.04 -11.61 -37.32
CA LEU A 178 11.33 -12.83 -38.08
C LEU A 178 12.72 -13.41 -37.78
N TYR A 179 12.84 -14.74 -37.81
CA TYR A 179 14.11 -15.46 -37.60
C TYR A 179 15.24 -15.08 -38.58
N GLY A 180 14.90 -14.49 -39.73
CA GLY A 180 15.89 -13.98 -40.69
C GLY A 180 16.66 -12.75 -40.20
N SER A 181 16.18 -12.08 -39.15
CA SER A 181 16.79 -10.90 -38.54
C SER A 181 17.83 -11.28 -37.47
N LYS A 182 18.79 -10.38 -37.21
CA LYS A 182 19.82 -10.58 -36.18
C LYS A 182 19.19 -10.68 -34.78
N GLY A 183 19.78 -11.45 -33.86
CA GLY A 183 19.34 -11.58 -32.46
C GLY A 183 19.05 -10.23 -31.79
N SER A 184 20.02 -9.30 -31.80
CA SER A 184 19.86 -7.95 -31.23
C SER A 184 18.66 -7.17 -31.78
N VAL A 185 18.34 -7.33 -33.08
CA VAL A 185 17.19 -6.69 -33.72
C VAL A 185 15.88 -7.32 -33.24
N ARG A 186 15.84 -8.65 -33.08
CA ARG A 186 14.65 -9.36 -32.59
C ARG A 186 14.33 -8.98 -31.15
N THR A 187 15.35 -8.93 -30.28
CA THR A 187 15.18 -8.51 -28.88
C THR A 187 14.69 -7.08 -28.78
N ALA A 188 15.31 -6.14 -29.50
CA ALA A 188 14.84 -4.75 -29.55
C ALA A 188 13.41 -4.64 -30.11
N ALA A 189 13.06 -5.46 -31.11
CA ALA A 189 11.70 -5.48 -31.65
C ALA A 189 10.65 -6.00 -30.66
N VAL A 190 10.99 -6.98 -29.81
CA VAL A 190 10.10 -7.44 -28.74
C VAL A 190 9.84 -6.30 -27.75
N ARG A 191 10.90 -5.64 -27.25
CA ARG A 191 10.75 -4.52 -26.31
C ARG A 191 9.90 -3.40 -26.90
N ALA A 192 10.21 -2.98 -28.13
CA ALA A 192 9.47 -1.94 -28.83
C ALA A 192 8.00 -2.31 -29.09
N TYR A 193 7.73 -3.57 -29.45
CA TYR A 193 6.37 -4.06 -29.66
C TYR A 193 5.57 -4.02 -28.36
N VAL A 194 6.13 -4.54 -27.28
CA VAL A 194 5.46 -4.59 -25.97
C VAL A 194 5.23 -3.19 -25.44
N ALA A 195 6.24 -2.33 -25.43
CA ALA A 195 6.09 -0.92 -25.02
C ALA A 195 4.98 -0.21 -25.81
N PHE A 196 4.90 -0.45 -27.12
CA PHE A 196 3.84 0.12 -27.96
C PHE A 196 2.45 -0.46 -27.67
N MET A 197 2.35 -1.74 -27.34
CA MET A 197 1.08 -2.36 -26.96
C MET A 197 0.60 -1.87 -25.59
N CYS A 198 1.48 -1.77 -24.60
CA CYS A 198 1.14 -1.29 -23.25
C CYS A 198 0.72 0.19 -23.28
N GLU A 199 1.43 1.05 -24.01
CA GLU A 199 1.05 2.47 -24.19
C GLU A 199 -0.36 2.62 -24.81
N ASN A 200 -0.81 1.62 -25.57
CA ASN A 200 -2.08 1.62 -26.28
C ASN A 200 -3.10 0.64 -25.69
N GLU A 201 -2.99 0.30 -24.40
CA GLU A 201 -3.86 -0.71 -23.76
C GLU A 201 -5.36 -0.35 -23.84
N GLU A 202 -5.71 0.94 -23.87
CA GLU A 202 -7.08 1.42 -24.03
C GLU A 202 -7.55 1.50 -25.51
N ASP A 203 -6.64 1.43 -26.49
CA ASP A 203 -6.98 1.48 -27.92
C ASP A 203 -7.18 0.08 -28.52
N ASP A 204 -8.40 -0.41 -28.34
CA ASP A 204 -8.95 -1.64 -28.92
C ASP A 204 -8.59 -1.88 -30.40
N ARG A 205 -8.49 -0.82 -31.22
CA ARG A 205 -8.21 -0.96 -32.66
C ARG A 205 -6.74 -1.27 -32.91
N VAL A 206 -5.85 -0.57 -32.20
CA VAL A 206 -4.40 -0.77 -32.28
C VAL A 206 -4.05 -2.17 -31.80
N ILE A 207 -4.55 -2.54 -30.61
CA ILE A 207 -4.36 -3.86 -30.02
C ILE A 207 -4.78 -4.97 -30.99
N ARG A 208 -5.99 -4.87 -31.58
CA ARG A 208 -6.46 -5.86 -32.56
C ARG A 208 -5.61 -5.91 -33.83
N SER A 209 -5.13 -4.77 -34.31
CA SER A 209 -4.32 -4.70 -35.53
C SER A 209 -2.96 -5.38 -35.36
N LEU A 210 -2.38 -5.30 -34.17
CA LEU A 210 -1.04 -5.80 -33.85
C LEU A 210 -1.03 -7.18 -33.15
N SER A 211 -2.18 -7.69 -32.72
CA SER A 211 -2.29 -8.99 -32.05
C SER A 211 -1.77 -10.18 -32.89
N ASP A 212 -1.76 -10.07 -34.23
CA ASP A 212 -1.23 -11.13 -35.10
C ASP A 212 0.31 -11.24 -35.09
N GLN A 213 1.00 -10.37 -34.33
CA GLN A 213 2.45 -10.43 -34.12
C GLN A 213 2.85 -11.20 -32.85
N VAL A 214 1.92 -11.43 -31.92
CA VAL A 214 2.15 -12.18 -30.68
C VAL A 214 2.85 -13.53 -30.90
N PRO A 215 2.50 -14.36 -31.91
CA PRO A 215 3.22 -15.61 -32.16
C PRO A 215 4.71 -15.42 -32.44
N ALA A 216 5.09 -14.32 -33.10
CA ALA A 216 6.49 -14.03 -33.41
C ALA A 216 7.24 -13.59 -32.13
N VAL A 217 6.59 -12.84 -31.25
CA VAL A 217 7.13 -12.51 -29.91
C VAL A 217 7.41 -13.78 -29.11
N ILE A 218 6.45 -14.71 -29.06
CA ILE A 218 6.60 -16.00 -28.39
C ILE A 218 7.75 -16.83 -28.99
N GLN A 219 7.92 -16.83 -30.32
CA GLN A 219 9.03 -17.52 -30.97
C GLN A 219 10.41 -16.93 -30.60
N VAL A 220 10.50 -15.61 -30.41
CA VAL A 220 11.73 -14.99 -29.91
C VAL A 220 12.00 -15.45 -28.47
N CYS A 221 10.99 -15.47 -27.61
CA CYS A 221 11.10 -15.98 -26.23
C CYS A 221 11.57 -17.46 -26.20
N GLN A 222 10.97 -18.32 -27.04
CA GLN A 222 11.38 -19.72 -27.18
C GLN A 222 12.84 -19.85 -27.63
N HIS A 223 13.31 -18.96 -28.51
CA HIS A 223 14.67 -18.99 -29.00
C HIS A 223 15.67 -18.60 -27.91
N VAL A 224 15.45 -17.50 -27.20
CA VAL A 224 16.38 -17.05 -26.15
C VAL A 224 16.45 -18.05 -25.00
N VAL A 225 15.32 -18.63 -24.60
CA VAL A 225 15.27 -19.71 -23.60
C VAL A 225 16.05 -20.94 -24.07
N ALA A 226 16.02 -21.26 -25.36
CA ALA A 226 16.69 -22.45 -25.89
C ALA A 226 18.20 -22.26 -26.09
N THR A 227 18.67 -21.04 -26.36
CA THR A 227 20.08 -20.77 -26.65
C THR A 227 20.87 -20.21 -25.47
N GLU A 228 20.25 -19.46 -24.56
CA GLU A 228 20.93 -18.69 -23.51
C GLU A 228 22.05 -17.76 -24.06
N ASP A 229 21.97 -17.41 -25.35
CA ASP A 229 22.95 -16.57 -26.02
C ASP A 229 22.71 -15.06 -25.79
N ASP A 230 21.50 -14.70 -25.36
CA ASP A 230 21.05 -13.34 -25.06
C ASP A 230 20.56 -13.28 -23.59
N ASP A 231 19.96 -12.18 -23.17
CA ASP A 231 19.39 -12.00 -21.82
C ASP A 231 17.93 -12.49 -21.74
N ASP A 232 17.38 -12.62 -20.53
CA ASP A 232 15.99 -13.06 -20.29
C ASP A 232 14.93 -11.98 -20.61
N VAL A 233 15.37 -10.76 -20.95
CA VAL A 233 14.57 -9.58 -21.28
C VAL A 233 13.32 -9.86 -22.16
N PRO A 234 13.36 -10.69 -23.22
CA PRO A 234 12.14 -11.00 -23.98
C PRO A 234 11.04 -11.68 -23.15
N LEU A 235 11.39 -12.49 -22.14
CA LEU A 235 10.42 -13.07 -21.20
C LEU A 235 9.85 -12.00 -20.26
N GLN A 236 10.68 -11.08 -19.77
CA GLN A 236 10.22 -9.95 -18.95
C GLN A 236 9.18 -9.11 -19.73
N CYS A 237 9.46 -8.78 -20.99
CA CYS A 237 8.50 -8.09 -21.85
C CYS A 237 7.22 -8.92 -22.11
N LEU A 238 7.32 -10.25 -22.16
CA LEU A 238 6.12 -11.09 -22.25
C LEU A 238 5.28 -11.02 -20.96
N GLY A 239 5.93 -10.81 -19.81
CA GLY A 239 5.30 -10.52 -18.52
C GLY A 239 4.57 -9.18 -18.54
N ASP A 240 5.22 -8.11 -19.01
CA ASP A 240 4.58 -6.80 -19.17
C ASP A 240 3.34 -6.87 -20.08
N LEU A 241 3.43 -7.62 -21.19
CA LEU A 241 2.30 -7.84 -22.09
C LEU A 241 1.17 -8.62 -21.42
N ALA A 242 1.50 -9.60 -20.56
CA ALA A 242 0.55 -10.32 -19.75
C ALA A 242 -0.13 -9.43 -18.70
N THR A 243 0.58 -8.45 -18.16
CA THR A 243 0.03 -7.51 -17.18
C THR A 243 -0.91 -6.50 -17.84
N SER A 244 -0.48 -5.81 -18.90
CA SER A 244 -1.22 -4.70 -19.51
C SER A 244 -2.31 -5.14 -20.50
N VAL A 245 -2.02 -6.10 -21.38
CA VAL A 245 -2.95 -6.50 -22.46
C VAL A 245 -3.12 -8.03 -22.57
N PRO A 246 -3.47 -8.73 -21.47
CA PRO A 246 -3.47 -10.20 -21.38
C PRO A 246 -4.36 -10.89 -22.42
N LYS A 247 -5.45 -10.23 -22.86
CA LYS A 247 -6.40 -10.79 -23.85
C LYS A 247 -5.73 -11.14 -25.18
N THR A 248 -4.63 -10.47 -25.52
CA THR A 248 -3.85 -10.75 -26.74
C THR A 248 -3.15 -12.12 -26.68
N LEU A 249 -2.82 -12.58 -25.47
CA LEU A 249 -2.19 -13.89 -25.22
C LEU A 249 -3.19 -15.04 -25.17
N GLN A 250 -4.49 -14.75 -25.04
CA GLN A 250 -5.55 -15.76 -24.94
C GLN A 250 -5.48 -16.86 -26.03
N PRO A 251 -5.27 -16.56 -27.33
CA PRO A 251 -5.18 -17.59 -28.37
C PRO A 251 -3.93 -18.47 -28.27
N HIS A 252 -2.92 -18.00 -27.54
CA HIS A 252 -1.58 -18.60 -27.43
C HIS A 252 -1.28 -19.12 -26.03
N LEU A 253 -2.27 -19.12 -25.14
CA LEU A 253 -2.10 -19.44 -23.72
C LEU A 253 -1.43 -20.79 -23.48
N THR A 254 -1.80 -21.81 -24.27
CA THR A 254 -1.17 -23.14 -24.23
C THR A 254 0.32 -23.09 -24.57
N GLU A 255 0.72 -22.31 -25.58
CA GLU A 255 2.12 -22.19 -25.99
C GLU A 255 2.94 -21.45 -24.93
N VAL A 256 2.40 -20.36 -24.39
CA VAL A 256 3.02 -19.57 -23.32
C VAL A 256 3.20 -20.42 -22.07
N PHE A 257 2.14 -21.04 -21.54
CA PHE A 257 2.25 -21.88 -20.35
C PHE A 257 3.16 -23.09 -20.57
N THR A 258 3.17 -23.69 -21.76
CA THR A 258 4.08 -24.81 -22.05
C THR A 258 5.55 -24.37 -22.05
N LEU A 259 5.85 -23.23 -22.67
CA LEU A 259 7.18 -22.63 -22.63
C LEU A 259 7.58 -22.37 -21.16
N CYS A 260 6.81 -21.55 -20.46
CA CYS A 260 7.15 -21.10 -19.11
C CYS A 260 7.27 -22.26 -18.13
N THR A 261 6.30 -23.20 -18.10
CA THR A 261 6.39 -24.36 -17.21
C THR A 261 7.61 -25.24 -17.54
N SER A 262 7.97 -25.42 -18.81
CA SER A 262 9.16 -26.20 -19.15
C SER A 262 10.46 -25.52 -18.72
N THR A 263 10.52 -24.19 -18.80
CA THR A 263 11.68 -23.39 -18.38
C THR A 263 11.89 -23.47 -16.88
N VAL A 264 10.85 -23.23 -16.08
CA VAL A 264 10.95 -23.24 -14.60
C VAL A 264 11.37 -24.63 -14.07
N ALA A 265 10.89 -25.69 -14.72
CA ALA A 265 11.16 -27.07 -14.33
C ALA A 265 12.59 -27.56 -14.66
N ASP A 266 13.34 -26.85 -15.50
CA ASP A 266 14.71 -27.21 -15.86
C ASP A 266 15.71 -26.60 -14.87
N ILE A 267 16.14 -27.41 -13.90
CA ILE A 267 17.11 -27.02 -12.85
C ILE A 267 18.52 -26.69 -13.38
N HIS A 268 18.77 -26.89 -14.68
CA HIS A 268 20.03 -26.53 -15.33
C HIS A 268 19.93 -25.20 -16.09
N LYS A 269 18.73 -24.64 -16.20
CA LYS A 269 18.48 -23.30 -16.75
C LYS A 269 19.00 -22.26 -15.77
N ASP A 270 19.55 -21.16 -16.29
CA ASP A 270 19.90 -20.01 -15.47
C ASP A 270 18.66 -19.47 -14.73
N ASP A 271 18.84 -19.07 -13.48
CA ASP A 271 17.74 -18.71 -12.59
C ASP A 271 16.96 -17.50 -13.10
N SER A 272 17.61 -16.53 -13.77
CA SER A 272 16.92 -15.38 -14.39
C SER A 272 15.80 -15.80 -15.34
N TYR A 273 16.07 -16.77 -16.22
CA TYR A 273 15.09 -17.32 -17.14
C TYR A 273 13.98 -18.10 -16.43
N ARG A 274 14.31 -18.81 -15.34
CA ARG A 274 13.31 -19.54 -14.54
C ARG A 274 12.40 -18.54 -13.83
N HIS A 275 12.94 -17.49 -13.25
CA HIS A 275 12.18 -16.43 -12.56
C HIS A 275 11.28 -15.67 -13.53
N SER A 276 11.82 -15.18 -14.65
CA SER A 276 11.04 -14.48 -15.67
C SER A 276 9.94 -15.35 -16.29
N ALA A 277 10.20 -16.65 -16.50
CA ALA A 277 9.18 -17.59 -16.95
C ALA A 277 8.05 -17.79 -15.92
N LEU A 278 8.40 -17.87 -14.63
CA LEU A 278 7.42 -17.95 -13.55
C LEU A 278 6.59 -16.67 -13.47
N GLU A 279 7.24 -15.50 -13.52
CA GLU A 279 6.57 -14.19 -13.46
C GLU A 279 5.53 -14.03 -14.56
N VAL A 280 5.82 -14.40 -15.82
CA VAL A 280 4.81 -14.39 -16.92
C VAL A 280 3.54 -15.16 -16.54
N MET A 281 3.67 -16.31 -15.86
CA MET A 281 2.50 -17.10 -15.44
C MET A 281 1.78 -16.45 -14.25
N VAL A 282 2.51 -15.84 -13.32
CA VAL A 282 1.93 -15.11 -12.18
C VAL A 282 1.17 -13.86 -12.66
N SER A 283 1.76 -13.05 -13.54
CA SER A 283 1.12 -11.85 -14.11
C SER A 283 -0.18 -12.21 -14.85
N LEU A 284 -0.23 -13.34 -15.56
CA LEU A 284 -1.46 -13.84 -16.17
C LEU A 284 -2.51 -14.26 -15.14
N CYS A 285 -2.10 -14.81 -14.00
CA CYS A 285 -3.03 -15.15 -12.91
C CYS A 285 -3.63 -13.90 -12.27
N GLU A 286 -2.86 -12.83 -12.13
CA GLU A 286 -3.29 -11.53 -11.57
C GLU A 286 -4.18 -10.75 -12.55
N SER A 287 -3.65 -10.44 -13.74
CA SER A 287 -4.32 -9.56 -14.70
C SER A 287 -5.44 -10.22 -15.51
N ALA A 288 -5.49 -11.56 -15.55
CA ALA A 288 -6.50 -12.29 -16.32
C ALA A 288 -6.90 -13.61 -15.66
N SER A 289 -7.17 -13.57 -14.36
CA SER A 289 -7.55 -14.73 -13.54
C SER A 289 -8.70 -15.56 -14.16
N GLY A 290 -9.76 -14.92 -14.66
CA GLY A 290 -10.90 -15.59 -15.31
C GLY A 290 -10.49 -16.38 -16.56
N MET A 291 -9.60 -15.81 -17.37
CA MET A 291 -9.03 -16.48 -18.55
C MET A 291 -8.21 -17.70 -18.15
N VAL A 292 -7.34 -17.58 -17.14
CA VAL A 292 -6.51 -18.70 -16.64
C VAL A 292 -7.39 -19.82 -16.08
N LYS A 293 -8.36 -19.49 -15.21
CA LYS A 293 -9.33 -20.44 -14.64
C LYS A 293 -10.09 -21.22 -15.71
N LYS A 294 -10.54 -20.55 -16.77
CA LYS A 294 -11.33 -21.16 -17.85
C LYS A 294 -10.49 -21.95 -18.87
N LYS A 295 -9.32 -21.43 -19.26
CA LYS A 295 -8.57 -21.92 -20.44
C LYS A 295 -7.22 -22.56 -20.12
N ALA A 296 -6.64 -22.30 -18.94
CA ALA A 296 -5.33 -22.83 -18.52
C ALA A 296 -5.37 -23.59 -17.18
N SER A 297 -6.56 -23.93 -16.65
CA SER A 297 -6.67 -24.65 -15.37
C SER A 297 -5.91 -25.97 -15.29
N SER A 298 -5.66 -26.64 -16.42
CA SER A 298 -4.84 -27.84 -16.47
C SER A 298 -3.37 -27.63 -16.11
N TYR A 299 -2.87 -26.39 -16.19
CA TYR A 299 -1.49 -26.03 -15.86
C TYR A 299 -1.31 -25.65 -14.39
N ILE A 300 -2.38 -25.28 -13.67
CA ILE A 300 -2.33 -24.89 -12.26
C ILE A 300 -1.59 -25.93 -11.39
N PRO A 301 -1.85 -27.26 -11.49
CA PRO A 301 -1.11 -28.22 -10.70
C PRO A 301 0.41 -28.22 -10.95
N SER A 302 0.83 -27.96 -12.21
CA SER A 302 2.26 -27.87 -12.56
C SER A 302 2.87 -26.59 -12.02
N LEU A 303 2.14 -25.47 -12.14
CA LEU A 303 2.56 -24.17 -11.63
C LEU A 303 2.77 -24.21 -10.11
N LEU A 304 1.80 -24.73 -9.36
CA LEU A 304 1.92 -24.89 -7.90
C LEU A 304 3.08 -25.82 -7.52
N LYS A 305 3.30 -26.90 -8.28
CA LYS A 305 4.44 -27.79 -8.06
C LYS A 305 5.76 -27.04 -8.26
N GLN A 306 5.86 -26.19 -9.27
CA GLN A 306 7.08 -25.44 -9.59
C GLN A 306 7.44 -24.43 -8.52
N CYS A 307 6.44 -23.69 -8.00
CA CYS A 307 6.64 -22.84 -6.83
C CYS A 307 7.18 -23.66 -5.64
N LEU A 308 6.56 -24.80 -5.36
CA LEU A 308 7.00 -25.70 -4.28
C LEU A 308 8.39 -26.30 -4.53
N ASP A 309 8.75 -26.62 -5.77
CA ASP A 309 10.08 -27.13 -6.12
C ASP A 309 11.15 -26.05 -5.89
N LEU A 310 10.90 -24.80 -6.29
CA LEU A 310 11.77 -23.66 -6.02
C LEU A 310 11.96 -23.44 -4.52
N MET A 311 10.89 -23.56 -3.71
CA MET A 311 10.95 -23.52 -2.25
C MET A 311 11.78 -24.65 -1.61
N THR A 312 12.19 -25.68 -2.37
CA THR A 312 13.11 -26.72 -1.90
C THR A 312 14.58 -26.42 -2.18
N GLU A 313 14.90 -25.35 -2.91
CA GLU A 313 16.27 -24.95 -3.26
C GLU A 313 16.92 -24.15 -2.11
N LEU A 314 17.03 -24.80 -0.95
CA LEU A 314 17.60 -24.27 0.28
C LEU A 314 19.03 -24.75 0.48
N ASP A 315 19.86 -24.01 1.22
CA ASP A 315 21.20 -24.46 1.60
C ASP A 315 21.14 -25.68 2.55
N ASP A 316 22.08 -26.61 2.37
CA ASP A 316 22.29 -27.77 3.22
C ASP A 316 23.13 -27.45 4.47
N ASP A 317 23.86 -26.32 4.54
CA ASP A 317 24.63 -25.93 5.74
C ASP A 317 23.74 -25.48 6.90
N THR A 318 23.22 -26.47 7.62
CA THR A 318 22.36 -26.26 8.79
C THR A 318 23.12 -25.70 9.99
N GLU A 319 24.44 -25.90 10.08
CA GLU A 319 25.23 -25.38 11.21
C GLU A 319 25.45 -23.87 11.07
N GLU A 320 25.77 -23.40 9.87
CA GLU A 320 25.83 -21.95 9.57
C GLU A 320 24.48 -21.29 9.85
N TRP A 321 23.39 -21.87 9.32
CA TRP A 321 22.03 -21.40 9.55
C TRP A 321 21.70 -21.31 11.05
N LEU A 322 22.04 -22.32 11.87
CA LEU A 322 21.78 -22.32 13.32
C LEU A 322 22.60 -21.29 14.10
N ASN A 323 23.80 -20.95 13.62
CA ASN A 323 24.74 -20.06 14.31
C ASN A 323 24.52 -18.58 13.98
N CYS A 324 23.78 -18.28 12.92
CA CYS A 324 23.35 -16.94 12.56
C CYS A 324 22.60 -16.28 13.73
N ASP A 325 23.10 -15.11 14.17
CA ASP A 325 22.55 -14.34 15.29
C ASP A 325 21.80 -13.09 14.82
N ASN A 326 21.74 -12.87 13.50
CA ASN A 326 21.05 -11.75 12.87
C ASN A 326 20.03 -12.27 11.86
N ALA A 327 18.74 -12.07 12.13
CA ALA A 327 17.68 -12.59 11.25
C ALA A 327 17.67 -11.94 9.87
N ASP A 328 18.24 -10.74 9.74
CA ASP A 328 18.24 -9.91 8.53
C ASP A 328 19.46 -10.18 7.62
N GLU A 329 20.32 -11.14 7.96
CA GLU A 329 21.41 -11.57 7.08
C GLU A 329 20.81 -12.30 5.86
N ASP A 330 21.17 -11.84 4.67
CA ASP A 330 20.85 -12.51 3.41
C ASP A 330 21.43 -13.93 3.43
N ASN A 331 20.56 -14.90 3.20
CA ASN A 331 20.91 -16.32 3.23
C ASN A 331 21.23 -16.86 1.82
N GLY A 332 21.15 -16.05 0.76
CA GLY A 332 21.41 -16.47 -0.62
C GLY A 332 20.41 -17.52 -1.14
N GLU A 333 19.17 -17.50 -0.64
CA GLU A 333 18.10 -18.46 -0.94
C GLU A 333 16.98 -17.84 -1.79
N ASP A 334 17.34 -17.00 -2.76
CA ASP A 334 16.41 -16.21 -3.59
C ASP A 334 15.34 -17.06 -4.28
N ASN A 335 15.72 -18.23 -4.80
CA ASN A 335 14.79 -19.16 -5.46
C ASN A 335 13.64 -19.57 -4.53
N ALA A 336 13.94 -19.82 -3.25
CA ALA A 336 12.92 -20.20 -2.29
C ALA A 336 11.96 -19.04 -1.98
N GLY A 337 12.51 -17.82 -1.84
CA GLY A 337 11.71 -16.60 -1.64
C GLY A 337 10.80 -16.29 -2.83
N ILE A 338 11.31 -16.40 -4.06
CA ILE A 338 10.54 -16.19 -5.29
C ILE A 338 9.44 -17.25 -5.42
N GLY A 339 9.75 -18.52 -5.13
CA GLY A 339 8.77 -19.61 -5.13
C GLY A 339 7.64 -19.39 -4.13
N GLU A 340 7.96 -18.93 -2.92
CA GLU A 340 6.99 -18.59 -1.87
C GLU A 340 6.11 -17.40 -2.27
N SER A 341 6.72 -16.27 -2.65
CA SER A 341 6.00 -15.06 -3.07
C SER A 341 5.08 -15.32 -4.27
N SER A 342 5.55 -16.08 -5.26
CA SER A 342 4.73 -16.45 -6.43
C SER A 342 3.55 -17.34 -6.04
N LEU A 343 3.75 -18.30 -5.12
CA LEU A 343 2.69 -19.18 -4.65
C LEU A 343 1.58 -18.38 -3.95
N ASP A 344 1.95 -17.40 -3.13
CA ASP A 344 1.02 -16.51 -2.46
C ASP A 344 0.19 -15.70 -3.47
N ARG A 345 0.85 -14.94 -4.36
CA ARG A 345 0.24 -14.16 -5.43
C ARG A 345 -0.74 -14.99 -6.26
N ILE A 346 -0.31 -16.17 -6.74
CA ILE A 346 -1.18 -17.10 -7.49
C ILE A 346 -2.38 -17.53 -6.66
N SER A 347 -2.19 -17.81 -5.36
CA SER A 347 -3.26 -18.24 -4.47
C SER A 347 -4.32 -17.14 -4.29
N CYS A 348 -3.88 -15.90 -4.12
CA CYS A 348 -4.72 -14.72 -3.95
C CYS A 348 -5.48 -14.37 -5.23
N SER A 349 -4.85 -14.46 -6.41
CA SER A 349 -5.54 -14.14 -7.68
C SER A 349 -6.50 -15.23 -8.16
N LEU A 350 -6.10 -16.51 -8.04
CA LEU A 350 -6.92 -17.62 -8.53
C LEU A 350 -7.98 -18.08 -7.51
N GLY A 351 -7.72 -17.87 -6.23
CA GLY A 351 -8.58 -18.24 -5.12
C GLY A 351 -8.60 -19.74 -4.80
N GLY A 352 -8.97 -20.06 -3.56
CA GLY A 352 -8.90 -21.43 -3.04
C GLY A 352 -9.76 -22.49 -3.74
N LYS A 353 -10.75 -22.12 -4.57
CA LYS A 353 -11.49 -23.11 -5.38
C LYS A 353 -10.61 -23.81 -6.41
N PHE A 354 -9.69 -23.07 -7.03
CA PHE A 354 -8.80 -23.57 -8.07
C PHE A 354 -7.45 -24.04 -7.51
N VAL A 355 -7.01 -23.48 -6.39
CA VAL A 355 -5.68 -23.71 -5.84
C VAL A 355 -5.65 -24.83 -4.81
N LEU A 356 -6.57 -24.82 -3.84
CA LEU A 356 -6.48 -25.71 -2.67
C LEU A 356 -6.49 -27.19 -3.03
N ASN A 357 -7.40 -27.62 -3.91
CA ASN A 357 -7.51 -29.03 -4.28
C ASN A 357 -6.24 -29.54 -5.00
N PRO A 358 -5.76 -28.92 -6.10
CA PRO A 358 -4.48 -29.29 -6.71
C PRO A 358 -3.31 -29.28 -5.73
N PHE A 359 -3.21 -28.27 -4.87
CA PHE A 359 -2.19 -28.15 -3.85
C PHE A 359 -2.18 -29.36 -2.89
N LEU A 360 -3.35 -29.75 -2.39
CA LEU A 360 -3.52 -30.90 -1.50
C LEU A 360 -3.23 -32.27 -2.17
N HIS A 361 -3.11 -32.34 -3.50
CA HIS A 361 -2.64 -33.56 -4.16
C HIS A 361 -1.10 -33.68 -4.15
N ILE A 362 -0.38 -32.58 -4.02
CA ILE A 362 1.09 -32.50 -4.06
C ILE A 362 1.66 -32.64 -2.65
N VAL A 363 1.20 -31.78 -1.74
CA VAL A 363 1.77 -31.56 -0.41
C VAL A 363 1.87 -32.81 0.47
N PRO A 364 0.87 -33.72 0.55
CA PRO A 364 0.96 -34.89 1.42
C PRO A 364 2.17 -35.79 1.12
N ARG A 365 2.62 -35.86 -0.15
CA ARG A 365 3.81 -36.63 -0.52
C ARG A 365 5.09 -35.97 -0.03
N MET A 366 5.16 -34.64 -0.15
CA MET A 366 6.31 -33.85 0.31
C MET A 366 6.43 -33.88 1.83
N MET A 367 5.32 -33.74 2.56
CA MET A 367 5.26 -33.85 4.03
C MET A 367 5.75 -35.21 4.56
N GLN A 368 5.53 -36.28 3.79
CA GLN A 368 5.90 -37.65 4.16
C GLN A 368 7.31 -38.06 3.69
N ASP A 369 8.06 -37.16 3.04
CA ASP A 369 9.41 -37.45 2.59
C ASP A 369 10.39 -37.44 3.77
N VAL A 370 10.65 -38.62 4.32
CA VAL A 370 11.51 -38.79 5.51
C VAL A 370 12.98 -38.44 5.21
N GLU A 371 13.43 -38.67 3.97
CA GLU A 371 14.84 -38.50 3.59
C GLU A 371 15.16 -37.05 3.20
N ASN A 372 14.19 -36.33 2.63
CA ASN A 372 14.39 -34.94 2.21
C ASN A 372 13.66 -33.94 3.12
N TRP A 373 14.40 -33.30 4.01
CA TRP A 373 13.85 -32.28 4.90
C TRP A 373 13.39 -31.03 4.14
N LYS A 374 13.97 -30.70 2.98
CA LYS A 374 13.59 -29.54 2.15
C LYS A 374 12.18 -29.71 1.60
N ASN A 375 11.81 -30.93 1.20
CA ASN A 375 10.44 -31.27 0.80
C ASN A 375 9.45 -31.04 1.95
N ARG A 376 9.77 -31.52 3.15
CA ARG A 376 8.91 -31.31 4.33
C ARG A 376 8.82 -29.83 4.69
N HIS A 377 9.92 -29.09 4.61
CA HIS A 377 9.96 -27.64 4.82
C HIS A 377 9.04 -26.90 3.84
N ALA A 378 9.27 -27.04 2.53
CA ALA A 378 8.48 -26.38 1.48
C ALA A 378 6.99 -26.70 1.57
N ALA A 379 6.65 -27.96 1.90
CA ALA A 379 5.27 -28.38 2.10
C ALA A 379 4.56 -27.65 3.25
N ILE A 380 5.26 -27.42 4.37
CA ILE A 380 4.71 -26.73 5.54
C ILE A 380 4.63 -25.23 5.29
N MET A 381 5.69 -24.63 4.73
CA MET A 381 5.68 -23.22 4.33
C MET A 381 4.54 -22.95 3.35
N GLY A 382 4.42 -23.76 2.30
CA GLY A 382 3.37 -23.60 1.30
C GLY A 382 1.95 -23.68 1.86
N ILE A 383 1.69 -24.48 2.92
CA ILE A 383 0.37 -24.53 3.57
C ILE A 383 0.01 -23.17 4.17
N SER A 384 0.96 -22.48 4.80
CA SER A 384 0.73 -21.12 5.28
C SER A 384 0.66 -20.10 4.15
N THR A 385 1.52 -20.23 3.15
CA THR A 385 1.59 -19.29 2.02
C THR A 385 0.27 -19.22 1.26
N ILE A 386 -0.44 -20.34 1.06
CA ILE A 386 -1.76 -20.30 0.40
C ILE A 386 -2.90 -19.87 1.33
N GLY A 387 -2.61 -19.61 2.62
CA GLY A 387 -3.58 -19.38 3.68
C GLY A 387 -4.51 -18.21 3.39
N GLU A 388 -3.94 -17.08 2.97
CA GLU A 388 -4.66 -15.87 2.60
C GLU A 388 -5.57 -16.10 1.39
N GLY A 389 -5.00 -16.50 0.25
CA GLY A 389 -5.77 -16.74 -0.99
C GLY A 389 -6.77 -17.89 -0.93
N CYS A 390 -6.59 -18.84 0.00
CA CYS A 390 -7.49 -19.98 0.21
C CYS A 390 -8.31 -19.89 1.51
N LYS A 391 -8.34 -18.73 2.17
CA LYS A 391 -8.93 -18.54 3.50
C LYS A 391 -10.34 -19.09 3.61
N ARG A 392 -11.21 -18.79 2.63
CA ARG A 392 -12.63 -19.22 2.61
C ARG A 392 -12.81 -20.73 2.65
N GLN A 393 -11.94 -21.49 1.97
CA GLN A 393 -12.03 -22.94 1.91
C GLN A 393 -11.28 -23.62 3.07
N MET A 394 -10.23 -22.98 3.59
CA MET A 394 -9.42 -23.50 4.68
C MET A 394 -10.03 -23.24 6.06
N GLU A 395 -10.65 -22.08 6.29
CA GLU A 395 -11.18 -21.68 7.61
C GLU A 395 -12.20 -22.67 8.22
N PRO A 396 -13.14 -23.27 7.43
CA PRO A 396 -14.06 -24.28 7.97
C PRO A 396 -13.36 -25.55 8.48
N VAL A 397 -12.20 -25.89 7.91
CA VAL A 397 -11.40 -27.09 8.22
C VAL A 397 -10.09 -26.76 8.93
N ILE A 398 -9.93 -25.53 9.46
CA ILE A 398 -8.68 -25.04 10.03
C ILE A 398 -8.13 -25.92 11.16
N GLU A 399 -9.02 -26.56 11.95
CA GLU A 399 -8.58 -27.47 13.01
C GLU A 399 -7.86 -28.70 12.44
N GLU A 400 -8.34 -29.25 11.32
CA GLU A 400 -7.69 -30.37 10.65
C GLU A 400 -6.32 -29.98 10.08
N ILE A 401 -6.25 -28.80 9.45
CA ILE A 401 -5.00 -28.25 8.89
C ILE A 401 -3.97 -28.07 10.01
N VAL A 402 -4.34 -27.41 11.11
CA VAL A 402 -3.45 -27.24 12.27
C VAL A 402 -3.02 -28.59 12.85
N ASN A 403 -3.93 -29.56 12.96
CA ASN A 403 -3.58 -30.91 13.44
C ASN A 403 -2.57 -31.64 12.53
N ASN A 404 -2.53 -31.32 11.24
CA ASN A 404 -1.56 -31.89 10.30
C ASN A 404 -0.19 -31.18 10.37
N VAL A 405 -0.14 -29.90 10.74
CA VAL A 405 1.10 -29.13 10.89
C VAL A 405 1.77 -29.36 12.26
N LEU A 406 0.99 -29.50 13.33
CA LEU A 406 1.50 -29.65 14.71
C LEU A 406 2.58 -30.72 14.92
N PRO A 407 2.52 -31.92 14.30
CA PRO A 407 3.57 -32.92 14.44
C PRO A 407 4.97 -32.45 14.00
N PHE A 408 5.05 -31.49 13.07
CA PHE A 408 6.31 -30.97 12.53
C PHE A 408 7.04 -30.05 13.49
N LEU A 409 6.39 -29.56 14.56
CA LEU A 409 7.09 -28.94 15.69
C LEU A 409 8.09 -29.91 16.35
N GLY A 410 7.87 -31.22 16.21
CA GLY A 410 8.78 -32.27 16.68
C GLY A 410 9.67 -32.89 15.60
N ASP A 411 9.79 -32.28 14.41
CA ASP A 411 10.62 -32.83 13.33
C ASP A 411 12.10 -32.92 13.74
N SER A 412 12.81 -33.92 13.22
CA SER A 412 14.24 -34.10 13.45
C SER A 412 15.08 -32.94 12.91
N HIS A 413 14.63 -32.25 11.86
CA HIS A 413 15.37 -31.17 11.22
C HIS A 413 14.95 -29.82 11.79
N PRO A 414 15.87 -28.96 12.25
CA PRO A 414 15.55 -27.68 12.87
C PRO A 414 14.83 -26.72 11.90
N ARG A 415 15.18 -26.71 10.61
CA ARG A 415 14.48 -25.86 9.62
C ARG A 415 13.03 -26.28 9.39
N VAL A 416 12.70 -27.58 9.51
CA VAL A 416 11.30 -28.03 9.42
C VAL A 416 10.50 -27.61 10.67
N ARG A 417 11.12 -27.65 11.85
CA ARG A 417 10.52 -27.10 13.08
C ARG A 417 10.29 -25.58 12.96
N TYR A 418 11.24 -24.87 12.35
CA TYR A 418 11.10 -23.45 12.03
C TYR A 418 9.91 -23.20 11.08
N ALA A 419 9.81 -23.93 9.97
CA ALA A 419 8.66 -23.82 9.05
C ALA A 419 7.32 -24.12 9.76
N ALA A 420 7.28 -25.07 10.68
CA ALA A 420 6.07 -25.35 11.47
C ALA A 420 5.70 -24.18 12.40
N CYS A 421 6.68 -23.52 13.04
CA CYS A 421 6.43 -22.28 13.77
C CYS A 421 5.90 -21.19 12.82
N ASN A 422 6.52 -21.02 11.64
CA ASN A 422 6.10 -20.04 10.65
C ASN A 422 4.64 -20.25 10.27
N ALA A 423 4.29 -21.49 9.90
CA ALA A 423 2.96 -21.81 9.44
C ALA A 423 1.90 -21.56 10.51
N LEU A 424 2.18 -21.89 11.78
CA LEU A 424 1.27 -21.59 12.88
C LEU A 424 1.17 -20.09 13.17
N GLY A 425 2.27 -19.34 13.04
CA GLY A 425 2.29 -17.89 13.18
C GLY A 425 1.46 -17.20 12.10
N GLN A 426 1.77 -17.45 10.83
CA GLN A 426 1.07 -16.87 9.68
C GLN A 426 -0.42 -17.21 9.71
N MET A 427 -0.78 -18.48 9.89
CA MET A 427 -2.19 -18.87 9.99
C MET A 427 -2.90 -18.20 11.19
N SER A 428 -2.18 -17.83 12.26
CA SER A 428 -2.79 -17.11 13.38
C SER A 428 -3.23 -15.71 12.98
N SER A 429 -2.51 -15.05 12.06
CA SER A 429 -2.90 -13.78 11.46
C SER A 429 -3.99 -13.98 10.42
N ASP A 430 -3.77 -14.85 9.42
CA ASP A 430 -4.70 -15.01 8.28
C ASP A 430 -6.09 -15.47 8.72
N PHE A 431 -6.17 -16.35 9.71
CA PHE A 431 -7.42 -16.95 10.19
C PHE A 431 -7.90 -16.36 11.52
N SER A 432 -7.43 -15.15 11.87
CA SER A 432 -7.88 -14.48 13.08
C SER A 432 -9.35 -14.04 12.98
N PRO A 433 -10.12 -14.06 14.09
CA PRO A 433 -9.83 -14.68 15.38
C PRO A 433 -10.27 -16.16 15.45
N THR A 434 -10.66 -16.77 14.33
CA THR A 434 -11.23 -18.13 14.27
C THR A 434 -10.23 -19.19 14.72
N LEU A 435 -8.98 -19.09 14.29
CA LEU A 435 -7.91 -20.01 14.69
C LEU A 435 -7.65 -19.93 16.20
N GLN A 436 -7.56 -18.72 16.76
CA GLN A 436 -7.40 -18.50 18.19
C GLN A 436 -8.58 -19.12 18.96
N LYS A 437 -9.82 -18.96 18.48
CA LYS A 437 -11.02 -19.54 19.12
C LYS A 437 -11.04 -21.08 19.11
N LYS A 438 -10.51 -21.73 18.06
CA LYS A 438 -10.63 -23.19 17.87
C LYS A 438 -9.39 -23.99 18.27
N CYS A 439 -8.19 -23.41 18.11
CA CYS A 439 -6.94 -24.15 18.15
C CYS A 439 -5.98 -23.70 19.27
N HIS A 440 -6.38 -22.73 20.11
CA HIS A 440 -5.54 -22.10 21.13
C HIS A 440 -4.71 -23.07 21.97
N GLU A 441 -5.32 -24.13 22.50
CA GLU A 441 -4.64 -25.04 23.45
C GLU A 441 -3.43 -25.72 22.82
N LYS A 442 -3.60 -26.27 21.61
CA LYS A 442 -2.54 -27.05 20.95
C LYS A 442 -1.42 -26.14 20.45
N ILE A 443 -1.77 -24.98 19.90
CA ILE A 443 -0.82 -24.01 19.36
C ILE A 443 0.04 -23.44 20.48
N VAL A 444 -0.57 -22.91 21.54
CA VAL A 444 0.17 -22.34 22.68
C VAL A 444 1.08 -23.39 23.32
N ASN A 445 0.59 -24.61 23.55
CA ASN A 445 1.41 -25.68 24.13
C ASN A 445 2.61 -26.05 23.23
N GLY A 446 2.40 -26.17 21.93
CA GLY A 446 3.44 -26.50 20.95
C GLY A 446 4.52 -25.42 20.88
N LEU A 447 4.11 -24.15 20.70
CA LEU A 447 5.04 -23.02 20.59
C LEU A 447 5.82 -22.80 21.90
N CYS A 448 5.15 -22.85 23.07
CA CYS A 448 5.84 -22.75 24.36
C CYS A 448 6.88 -23.86 24.59
N THR A 449 6.68 -25.05 23.99
CA THR A 449 7.64 -26.16 24.09
C THR A 449 8.91 -25.86 23.30
N LEU A 450 8.78 -25.30 22.09
CA LEU A 450 9.93 -24.94 21.25
C LEU A 450 10.63 -23.66 21.71
N LEU A 451 9.88 -22.71 22.25
CA LEU A 451 10.41 -21.45 22.79
C LEU A 451 11.52 -21.67 23.84
N ILE A 452 11.45 -22.76 24.62
CA ILE A 452 12.44 -23.08 25.65
C ILE A 452 13.61 -23.95 25.15
N ASP A 453 13.61 -24.41 23.88
CA ASP A 453 14.71 -25.19 23.30
C ASP A 453 15.86 -24.28 22.85
N LEU A 454 16.61 -23.76 23.81
CA LEU A 454 17.72 -22.83 23.58
C LEU A 454 18.94 -23.47 22.87
N ASN A 455 18.91 -24.77 22.56
CA ASN A 455 19.91 -25.41 21.71
C ASN A 455 19.66 -25.14 20.21
N CYS A 456 18.45 -24.68 19.86
CA CYS A 456 18.04 -24.35 18.50
C CYS A 456 17.55 -22.90 18.48
N PRO A 457 18.45 -21.90 18.62
CA PRO A 457 18.08 -20.51 18.87
C PRO A 457 17.15 -19.93 17.79
N ARG A 458 17.37 -20.25 16.51
CA ARG A 458 16.46 -19.82 15.42
C ARG A 458 15.04 -20.37 15.56
N VAL A 459 14.89 -21.63 15.99
CA VAL A 459 13.57 -22.24 16.21
C VAL A 459 12.90 -21.64 17.45
N ALA A 460 13.65 -21.42 18.53
CA ALA A 460 13.14 -20.78 19.75
C ALA A 460 12.69 -19.33 19.50
N ALA A 461 13.48 -18.56 18.75
CA ALA A 461 13.10 -17.23 18.31
C ALA A 461 11.82 -17.29 17.45
N HIS A 462 11.77 -18.13 16.42
CA HIS A 462 10.58 -18.21 15.56
C HIS A 462 9.32 -18.70 16.28
N ALA A 463 9.46 -19.56 17.30
CA ALA A 463 8.34 -19.92 18.17
C ALA A 463 7.82 -18.73 18.98
N GLY A 464 8.71 -17.82 19.40
CA GLY A 464 8.34 -16.53 19.99
C GLY A 464 7.65 -15.62 18.99
N ALA A 465 8.15 -15.51 17.75
CA ALA A 465 7.52 -14.74 16.69
C ALA A 465 6.10 -15.26 16.40
N ALA A 466 5.91 -16.58 16.25
CA ALA A 466 4.59 -17.17 16.07
C ALA A 466 3.64 -16.90 17.26
N LEU A 467 4.16 -16.78 18.49
CA LEU A 467 3.38 -16.37 19.66
C LEU A 467 2.98 -14.89 19.63
N VAL A 468 3.76 -14.02 18.99
CA VAL A 468 3.39 -12.61 18.73
C VAL A 468 2.15 -12.59 17.82
N ASN A 469 2.22 -13.20 16.63
CA ASN A 469 1.09 -13.28 15.69
C ASN A 469 -0.15 -13.91 16.33
N PHE A 470 0.04 -14.96 17.14
CA PHE A 470 -1.07 -15.56 17.89
C PHE A 470 -1.73 -14.59 18.87
N SER A 471 -0.93 -13.74 19.54
CA SER A 471 -1.38 -12.87 20.63
C SER A 471 -2.03 -11.57 20.15
N GLU A 472 -1.58 -10.97 19.04
CA GLU A 472 -2.07 -9.67 18.52
C GLU A 472 -3.60 -9.67 18.32
N ASP A 473 -4.13 -10.68 17.64
CA ASP A 473 -5.57 -10.82 17.41
C ASP A 473 -6.26 -11.81 18.37
N CYS A 474 -5.59 -12.18 19.47
CA CYS A 474 -6.17 -13.11 20.42
C CYS A 474 -7.24 -12.42 21.26
N PRO A 475 -8.49 -12.93 21.28
CA PRO A 475 -9.47 -12.44 22.22
C PRO A 475 -8.93 -12.51 23.65
N LYS A 476 -9.02 -11.39 24.38
CA LYS A 476 -8.50 -11.25 25.75
C LYS A 476 -8.91 -12.38 26.70
N ASN A 477 -10.14 -12.88 26.56
CA ASN A 477 -10.66 -13.99 27.36
C ASN A 477 -9.96 -15.32 27.09
N ILE A 478 -9.35 -15.50 25.91
CA ILE A 478 -8.58 -16.69 25.53
C ILE A 478 -7.15 -16.56 26.04
N ILE A 479 -6.46 -15.46 25.72
CA ILE A 479 -5.05 -15.28 26.14
C ILE A 479 -4.90 -15.33 27.67
N ALA A 480 -5.88 -14.80 28.41
CA ALA A 480 -5.89 -14.82 29.88
C ALA A 480 -5.86 -16.24 30.48
N VAL A 481 -6.39 -17.25 29.78
CA VAL A 481 -6.36 -18.66 30.23
C VAL A 481 -4.93 -19.21 30.23
N TYR A 482 -4.14 -18.82 29.23
CA TYR A 482 -2.80 -19.32 29.00
C TYR A 482 -1.70 -18.43 29.57
N LEU A 483 -2.04 -17.20 29.94
CA LEU A 483 -1.11 -16.19 30.42
C LEU A 483 -0.13 -16.70 31.49
N PRO A 484 -0.54 -17.44 32.54
CA PRO A 484 0.42 -17.97 33.53
C PRO A 484 1.45 -18.93 32.93
N GLN A 485 1.02 -19.82 32.02
CA GLN A 485 1.90 -20.78 31.35
C GLN A 485 2.87 -20.07 30.40
N ILE A 486 2.36 -19.15 29.58
CA ILE A 486 3.16 -18.38 28.63
C ILE A 486 4.22 -17.59 29.38
N MET A 487 3.83 -16.88 30.45
CA MET A 487 4.76 -16.06 31.23
C MET A 487 5.82 -16.88 31.96
N GLU A 488 5.47 -18.05 32.50
CA GLU A 488 6.47 -18.96 33.10
C GLU A 488 7.59 -19.29 32.10
N LYS A 489 7.25 -19.53 30.82
CA LYS A 489 8.23 -19.86 29.78
C LYS A 489 8.98 -18.62 29.30
N LEU A 490 8.32 -17.48 29.12
CA LEU A 490 8.96 -16.24 28.71
C LEU A 490 9.95 -15.73 29.77
N GLU A 491 9.60 -15.78 31.05
CA GLU A 491 10.51 -15.41 32.15
C GLU A 491 11.74 -16.35 32.20
N PHE A 492 11.53 -17.66 31.98
CA PHE A 492 12.62 -18.62 31.88
C PHE A 492 13.57 -18.27 30.72
N VAL A 493 13.04 -18.05 29.52
CA VAL A 493 13.85 -17.72 28.34
C VAL A 493 14.59 -16.41 28.54
N LEU A 494 13.91 -15.36 29.03
CA LEU A 494 14.51 -14.06 29.31
C LEU A 494 15.72 -14.17 30.25
N ASP A 495 15.60 -14.89 31.38
CA ASP A 495 16.72 -15.04 32.33
C ASP A 495 17.92 -15.79 31.72
N HIS A 496 17.67 -16.80 30.88
CA HIS A 496 18.73 -17.62 30.28
C HIS A 496 19.41 -16.93 29.10
N THR A 497 18.64 -16.29 28.21
CA THR A 497 19.20 -15.60 27.03
C THR A 497 19.88 -14.31 27.44
N PHE A 498 19.43 -13.65 28.50
CA PHE A 498 20.15 -12.51 29.08
C PHE A 498 21.53 -12.91 29.60
N LYS A 499 21.67 -14.08 30.24
CA LYS A 499 23.00 -14.63 30.61
C LYS A 499 23.85 -14.96 29.38
N GLN A 500 23.24 -15.54 28.33
CA GLN A 500 23.95 -15.83 27.09
C GLN A 500 24.44 -14.57 26.37
N LEU A 501 23.67 -13.48 26.39
CA LEU A 501 24.11 -12.19 25.88
C LEU A 501 25.38 -11.72 26.63
N LEU A 502 25.37 -11.76 27.97
CA LEU A 502 26.51 -11.33 28.77
C LEU A 502 27.76 -12.22 28.60
N GLU A 503 27.57 -13.53 28.42
CA GLU A 503 28.68 -14.50 28.32
C GLU A 503 29.22 -14.69 26.90
N ARG A 504 28.36 -14.61 25.88
CA ARG A 504 28.64 -15.03 24.49
C ARG A 504 28.26 -13.98 23.44
N GLY A 505 27.60 -12.89 23.83
CA GLY A 505 27.17 -11.85 22.89
C GLY A 505 25.99 -12.25 21.99
N LYS A 506 25.30 -13.36 22.26
CA LYS A 506 24.15 -13.83 21.46
C LYS A 506 22.88 -13.06 21.80
N LYS A 507 22.26 -12.41 20.82
CA LYS A 507 21.11 -11.51 21.04
C LYS A 507 19.79 -11.98 20.43
N LEU A 508 19.81 -12.83 19.39
CA LEU A 508 18.62 -13.19 18.59
C LEU A 508 17.39 -13.57 19.42
N VAL A 509 17.53 -14.57 20.31
CA VAL A 509 16.40 -15.08 21.11
C VAL A 509 15.97 -14.07 22.18
N LEU A 510 16.92 -13.27 22.70
CA LEU A 510 16.62 -12.24 23.69
C LEU A 510 15.80 -11.10 23.07
N GLU A 511 16.15 -10.67 21.86
CA GLU A 511 15.37 -9.67 21.16
C GLU A 511 13.93 -10.15 20.92
N GLN A 512 13.78 -11.38 20.44
CA GLN A 512 12.46 -11.94 20.14
C GLN A 512 11.61 -12.19 21.38
N VAL A 513 12.19 -12.68 22.49
CA VAL A 513 11.43 -12.92 23.73
C VAL A 513 10.89 -11.61 24.31
N ILE A 514 11.64 -10.51 24.20
CA ILE A 514 11.20 -9.18 24.65
C ILE A 514 10.00 -8.69 23.85
N THR A 515 10.05 -8.83 22.51
CA THR A 515 8.90 -8.52 21.63
C THR A 515 7.69 -9.42 21.96
N THR A 516 7.92 -10.71 22.21
CA THR A 516 6.86 -11.66 22.57
C THR A 516 6.18 -11.28 23.89
N ILE A 517 6.97 -10.88 24.91
CA ILE A 517 6.43 -10.35 26.18
C ILE A 517 5.58 -9.11 25.93
N ALA A 518 6.02 -8.22 25.04
CA ALA A 518 5.32 -6.97 24.74
C ALA A 518 3.93 -7.25 24.12
N SER A 519 3.86 -8.12 23.11
CA SER A 519 2.61 -8.51 22.45
C SER A 519 1.65 -9.23 23.41
N VAL A 520 2.15 -10.16 24.22
CA VAL A 520 1.33 -10.84 25.26
C VAL A 520 0.80 -9.85 26.30
N ALA A 521 1.59 -8.83 26.68
CA ALA A 521 1.15 -7.79 27.60
C ALA A 521 0.01 -6.95 27.01
N ASP A 522 0.13 -6.55 25.75
CA ASP A 522 -0.89 -5.78 25.05
C ASP A 522 -2.22 -6.56 24.93
N ALA A 523 -2.14 -7.84 24.53
CA ALA A 523 -3.30 -8.73 24.44
C ALA A 523 -3.97 -9.01 25.81
N ALA A 524 -3.18 -9.17 26.88
CA ALA A 524 -3.68 -9.47 28.22
C ALA A 524 -4.22 -8.24 28.97
N GLN A 525 -3.77 -7.04 28.61
CA GLN A 525 -4.17 -5.76 29.22
C GLN A 525 -4.05 -5.79 30.76
N ASP A 526 -5.10 -5.40 31.50
CA ASP A 526 -5.10 -5.31 32.96
C ASP A 526 -4.75 -6.62 33.68
N GLN A 527 -4.91 -7.78 33.03
CA GLN A 527 -4.54 -9.07 33.61
C GLN A 527 -3.02 -9.24 33.74
N PHE A 528 -2.23 -8.47 32.99
CA PHE A 528 -0.77 -8.53 33.00
C PHE A 528 -0.14 -7.95 34.29
N ILE A 529 -0.91 -7.23 35.11
CA ILE A 529 -0.41 -6.50 36.29
C ILE A 529 0.36 -7.38 37.29
N VAL A 530 0.05 -8.69 37.35
CA VAL A 530 0.69 -9.63 38.28
C VAL A 530 2.15 -9.95 37.93
N PHE A 531 2.56 -9.76 36.67
CA PHE A 531 3.93 -10.02 36.19
C PHE A 531 4.79 -8.76 36.12
N TYR A 532 4.21 -7.58 36.39
CA TYR A 532 4.92 -6.31 36.28
C TYR A 532 6.19 -6.24 37.14
N ASP A 533 6.08 -6.64 38.41
CA ASP A 533 7.16 -6.48 39.39
C ASP A 533 8.35 -7.43 39.14
N SER A 534 8.14 -8.56 38.45
CA SER A 534 9.21 -9.49 38.06
C SER A 534 9.94 -9.03 36.80
N LEU A 535 9.24 -8.42 35.84
CA LEU A 535 9.78 -8.05 34.52
C LEU A 535 10.38 -6.65 34.44
N MET A 536 9.81 -5.67 35.15
CA MET A 536 10.27 -4.29 34.99
C MET A 536 11.74 -4.09 35.41
N PRO A 537 12.25 -4.68 36.52
CA PRO A 537 13.66 -4.56 36.89
C PRO A 537 14.66 -5.07 35.84
N PRO A 538 14.57 -6.31 35.29
CA PRO A 538 15.49 -6.76 34.25
C PRO A 538 15.38 -5.95 32.96
N LEU A 539 14.19 -5.52 32.54
CA LEU A 539 14.03 -4.68 31.36
C LEU A 539 14.71 -3.30 31.53
N LYS A 540 14.56 -2.66 32.69
CA LYS A 540 15.29 -1.42 33.02
C LYS A 540 16.81 -1.63 33.01
N TYR A 541 17.28 -2.80 33.45
CA TYR A 541 18.71 -3.13 33.39
C TYR A 541 19.20 -3.24 31.95
N ILE A 542 18.47 -3.94 31.06
CA ILE A 542 18.82 -4.06 29.64
C ILE A 542 18.87 -2.67 29.01
N LEU A 543 17.85 -1.84 29.24
CA LEU A 543 17.80 -0.45 28.74
C LEU A 543 19.00 0.38 29.20
N GLN A 544 19.46 0.22 30.44
CA GLN A 544 20.59 0.99 30.97
C GLN A 544 21.95 0.53 30.42
N ASN A 545 22.10 -0.73 30.02
CA ASN A 545 23.40 -1.34 29.70
C ASN A 545 23.61 -1.60 28.19
N SER A 546 22.56 -1.59 27.37
CA SER A 546 22.64 -1.71 25.91
C SER A 546 22.85 -0.34 25.23
N ASN A 547 23.98 0.33 25.47
CA ASN A 547 24.31 1.65 24.87
C ASN A 547 25.35 1.56 23.73
N VAL A 548 25.56 0.37 23.16
CA VAL A 548 26.48 0.15 22.04
C VAL A 548 25.69 -0.13 20.78
N GLU A 549 26.21 0.29 19.62
CA GLU A 549 25.55 0.25 18.32
C GLU A 549 25.01 -1.16 17.96
N GLU A 550 25.81 -2.20 18.25
CA GLU A 550 25.46 -3.61 18.02
C GLU A 550 24.17 -4.06 18.74
N LEU A 551 23.76 -3.35 19.80
CA LEU A 551 22.58 -3.63 20.63
C LEU A 551 21.46 -2.58 20.49
N ASN A 552 21.52 -1.71 19.47
CA ASN A 552 20.49 -0.69 19.25
C ASN A 552 19.10 -1.31 19.04
N THR A 553 19.00 -2.39 18.25
CA THR A 553 17.73 -3.13 18.03
C THR A 553 17.18 -3.70 19.34
N LEU A 554 18.01 -4.42 20.11
CA LEU A 554 17.65 -4.92 21.44
C LEU A 554 17.16 -3.80 22.36
N ARG A 555 17.86 -2.66 22.37
CA ARG A 555 17.48 -1.49 23.16
C ARG A 555 16.11 -0.95 22.72
N GLY A 556 15.89 -0.79 21.42
CA GLY A 556 14.62 -0.35 20.83
C GLY A 556 13.44 -1.26 21.22
N LYS A 557 13.58 -2.57 20.99
CA LYS A 557 12.58 -3.58 21.39
C LYS A 557 12.30 -3.57 22.91
N THR A 558 13.33 -3.32 23.73
CA THR A 558 13.17 -3.18 25.18
C THR A 558 12.37 -1.94 25.55
N ILE A 559 12.62 -0.80 24.90
CA ILE A 559 11.88 0.45 25.09
C ILE A 559 10.40 0.26 24.76
N GLU A 560 10.13 -0.39 23.62
CA GLU A 560 8.79 -0.77 23.21
C GLU A 560 8.10 -1.65 24.25
N CYS A 561 8.74 -2.76 24.63
CA CYS A 561 8.20 -3.71 25.62
C CYS A 561 7.84 -3.02 26.94
N ILE A 562 8.73 -2.19 27.47
CA ILE A 562 8.48 -1.40 28.69
C ILE A 562 7.23 -0.52 28.53
N SER A 563 7.11 0.17 27.40
CA SER A 563 6.00 1.10 27.15
C SER A 563 4.65 0.38 26.94
N LEU A 564 4.64 -0.79 26.29
CA LEU A 564 3.45 -1.64 26.12
C LEU A 564 3.01 -2.28 27.45
N ILE A 565 3.95 -2.80 28.24
CA ILE A 565 3.65 -3.25 29.61
C ILE A 565 3.04 -2.11 30.42
N GLY A 566 3.61 -0.91 30.32
CA GLY A 566 3.08 0.28 30.99
C GLY A 566 1.65 0.62 30.58
N LEU A 567 1.31 0.46 29.30
CA LEU A 567 -0.02 0.68 28.77
C LEU A 567 -1.01 -0.36 29.30
N ALA A 568 -0.62 -1.63 29.29
CA ALA A 568 -1.42 -2.76 29.76
C ALA A 568 -1.78 -2.66 31.26
N VAL A 569 -0.80 -2.31 32.11
CA VAL A 569 -1.04 -2.22 33.57
C VAL A 569 -1.65 -0.89 34.01
N GLY A 570 -1.62 0.12 33.14
CA GLY A 570 -2.19 1.45 33.37
C GLY A 570 -1.39 2.36 34.29
N LYS A 571 -1.87 3.61 34.37
CA LYS A 571 -1.20 4.75 35.02
C LYS A 571 -0.84 4.51 36.48
N GLU A 572 -1.73 3.90 37.26
CA GLU A 572 -1.53 3.74 38.71
C GLU A 572 -0.28 2.93 39.05
N LYS A 573 0.01 1.88 38.27
CA LYS A 573 1.17 1.02 38.46
C LYS A 573 2.43 1.61 37.82
N PHE A 574 2.32 2.13 36.59
CA PHE A 574 3.48 2.50 35.78
C PHE A 574 4.03 3.92 36.04
N ALA A 575 3.24 4.87 36.58
CA ALA A 575 3.63 6.29 36.60
C ALA A 575 4.98 6.60 37.27
N LYS A 576 5.37 5.84 38.31
CA LYS A 576 6.67 6.03 38.96
C LYS A 576 7.82 5.62 38.05
N ASP A 577 7.74 4.43 37.46
CA ASP A 577 8.77 3.93 36.55
C ASP A 577 8.78 4.73 35.25
N ALA A 578 7.62 5.19 34.75
CA ALA A 578 7.54 6.06 33.58
C ALA A 578 8.44 7.29 33.70
N ASN A 579 8.47 7.95 34.86
CA ASN A 579 9.35 9.09 35.09
C ASN A 579 10.84 8.69 35.07
N GLU A 580 11.18 7.54 35.66
CA GLU A 580 12.55 7.00 35.67
C GLU A 580 13.02 6.65 34.25
N ILE A 581 12.17 5.95 33.48
CA ILE A 581 12.41 5.56 32.09
C ILE A 581 12.55 6.78 31.20
N MET A 582 11.65 7.77 31.33
CA MET A 582 11.79 9.03 30.59
C MET A 582 13.10 9.72 30.92
N GLN A 583 13.52 9.76 32.18
CA GLN A 583 14.84 10.29 32.54
C GLN A 583 15.97 9.48 31.89
N MET A 584 15.91 8.15 31.87
CA MET A 584 16.92 7.32 31.19
C MET A 584 17.01 7.60 29.69
N LEU A 585 15.86 7.68 29.00
CA LEU A 585 15.79 7.99 27.57
C LEU A 585 16.31 9.39 27.24
N LEU A 586 16.07 10.35 28.14
CA LEU A 586 16.47 11.75 27.98
C LEU A 586 17.90 12.03 28.46
N THR A 587 18.52 11.17 29.27
CA THR A 587 19.89 11.39 29.80
C THR A 587 20.96 11.41 28.70
N ASN A 588 20.67 10.80 27.55
CA ASN A 588 21.56 10.76 26.38
C ASN A 588 21.25 11.85 25.33
N GLN A 589 20.62 12.96 25.73
CA GLN A 589 20.12 14.01 24.84
C GLN A 589 21.14 14.58 23.84
N ALA A 590 22.40 14.71 24.25
CA ALA A 590 23.48 15.23 23.40
C ALA A 590 23.86 14.29 22.24
N GLN A 591 23.49 13.00 22.31
CA GLN A 591 23.65 12.07 21.20
C GLN A 591 22.55 12.26 20.14
N PHE A 592 21.32 12.65 20.52
CA PHE A 592 20.20 12.85 19.57
C PHE A 592 20.41 14.00 18.57
N GLU A 593 21.27 14.98 18.89
CA GLU A 593 21.64 16.00 17.90
C GLU A 593 22.56 15.44 16.79
N HIS A 594 23.21 14.29 17.03
CA HIS A 594 24.19 13.66 16.15
C HIS A 594 23.76 12.28 15.61
N ILE A 595 22.68 11.71 16.12
CA ILE A 595 22.08 10.47 15.59
C ILE A 595 21.51 10.77 14.20
N SER A 596 21.86 9.93 13.23
CA SER A 596 21.30 9.98 11.87
C SER A 596 19.78 9.93 11.92
N VAL A 597 19.11 10.61 10.99
CA VAL A 597 17.64 10.52 10.88
C VAL A 597 17.22 9.06 10.62
N ASP A 598 18.10 8.27 10.02
CA ASP A 598 17.89 6.87 9.66
C ASP A 598 18.27 5.87 10.77
N ASP A 599 18.46 6.32 12.03
CA ASP A 599 18.75 5.39 13.14
C ASP A 599 17.47 4.65 13.57
N PRO A 600 17.41 3.30 13.45
CA PRO A 600 16.23 2.51 13.80
C PRO A 600 15.73 2.72 15.22
N GLN A 601 16.59 3.17 16.15
CA GLN A 601 16.22 3.43 17.53
C GLN A 601 15.24 4.62 17.66
N ILE A 602 15.23 5.57 16.71
CA ILE A 602 14.34 6.73 16.72
C ILE A 602 12.87 6.28 16.66
N SER A 603 12.55 5.34 15.77
CA SER A 603 11.20 4.82 15.59
C SER A 603 10.62 4.24 16.89
N TYR A 604 11.37 3.31 17.52
CA TYR A 604 10.98 2.71 18.81
C TYR A 604 10.77 3.76 19.91
N MET A 605 11.61 4.81 19.93
CA MET A 605 11.52 5.86 20.92
C MET A 605 10.31 6.77 20.73
N ILE A 606 10.03 7.17 19.49
CA ILE A 606 8.88 8.00 19.13
C ILE A 606 7.59 7.29 19.54
N SER A 607 7.44 6.01 19.19
CA SER A 607 6.27 5.19 19.56
C SER A 607 6.14 5.00 21.07
N ALA A 608 7.25 4.74 21.76
CA ALA A 608 7.23 4.60 23.22
C ALA A 608 6.86 5.91 23.95
N TRP A 609 7.31 7.07 23.46
CA TRP A 609 6.94 8.35 24.06
C TRP A 609 5.45 8.64 23.97
N ALA A 610 4.78 8.28 22.87
CA ALA A 610 3.33 8.44 22.78
C ALA A 610 2.57 7.46 23.66
N ARG A 611 3.02 6.20 23.75
CA ARG A 611 2.45 5.24 24.73
C ARG A 611 2.57 5.79 26.15
N ILE A 612 3.74 6.33 26.51
CA ILE A 612 3.95 6.98 27.82
C ILE A 612 3.08 8.23 27.99
N CYS A 613 2.90 9.04 26.94
CA CYS A 613 2.01 10.20 26.96
C CYS A 613 0.55 9.79 27.23
N LYS A 614 0.03 8.79 26.52
CA LYS A 614 -1.30 8.23 26.73
C LYS A 614 -1.51 7.73 28.17
N ILE A 615 -0.47 7.13 28.76
CA ILE A 615 -0.53 6.65 30.16
C ILE A 615 -0.51 7.82 31.16
N LEU A 616 0.37 8.80 30.98
CA LEU A 616 0.55 9.90 31.94
C LEU A 616 -0.49 11.03 31.78
N GLY A 617 -1.07 11.19 30.59
CA GLY A 617 -1.92 12.31 30.21
C GLY A 617 -1.19 13.65 30.39
N GLU A 618 -1.86 14.66 30.94
CA GLU A 618 -1.27 16.00 31.20
C GLU A 618 0.06 15.97 31.98
N GLY A 619 0.33 14.92 32.77
CA GLY A 619 1.60 14.75 33.48
C GLY A 619 2.81 14.62 32.56
N PHE A 620 2.61 14.26 31.29
CA PHE A 620 3.68 14.16 30.28
C PHE A 620 4.13 15.53 29.76
N ALA A 621 3.37 16.61 29.98
CA ALA A 621 3.67 17.95 29.47
C ALA A 621 5.08 18.46 29.83
N ALA A 622 5.63 18.01 30.96
CA ALA A 622 7.00 18.36 31.39
C ALA A 622 8.10 17.83 30.45
N PHE A 623 7.82 16.80 29.66
CA PHE A 623 8.77 16.17 28.72
C PHE A 623 8.66 16.72 27.30
N LEU A 624 7.57 17.41 26.94
CA LEU A 624 7.35 17.96 25.60
C LEU A 624 8.52 18.79 25.03
N PRO A 625 9.19 19.67 25.80
CA PRO A 625 10.32 20.45 25.27
C PRO A 625 11.47 19.60 24.75
N LEU A 626 11.59 18.36 25.23
CA LEU A 626 12.65 17.43 24.88
C LEU A 626 12.21 16.44 23.78
N VAL A 627 10.93 16.06 23.79
CA VAL A 627 10.33 15.09 22.85
C VAL A 627 9.92 15.72 21.52
N MET A 628 9.43 16.97 21.54
CA MET A 628 8.91 17.61 20.33
C MET A 628 9.96 17.89 19.24
N PRO A 629 11.20 18.31 19.54
CA PRO A 629 12.20 18.56 18.50
C PRO A 629 12.51 17.37 17.58
N PRO A 630 12.78 16.14 18.06
CA PRO A 630 12.99 14.99 17.18
C PRO A 630 11.71 14.58 16.43
N VAL A 631 10.53 14.62 17.07
CA VAL A 631 9.26 14.28 16.43
C VAL A 631 8.94 15.23 15.28
N LEU A 632 9.12 16.55 15.47
CA LEU A 632 8.92 17.53 14.41
C LEU A 632 9.93 17.36 13.27
N ARG A 633 11.16 16.92 13.57
CA ARG A 633 12.17 16.62 12.55
C ARG A 633 11.75 15.42 11.70
N ALA A 634 11.35 14.32 12.31
CA ALA A 634 10.87 13.12 11.63
C ALA A 634 9.61 13.42 10.78
N ALA A 635 8.63 14.12 11.35
CA ALA A 635 7.43 14.55 10.63
C ALA A 635 7.75 15.51 9.45
N SER A 636 8.90 16.18 9.46
CA SER A 636 9.34 17.10 8.40
C SER A 636 10.31 16.48 7.39
N ILE A 637 10.60 15.17 7.48
CA ILE A 637 11.43 14.46 6.49
C ILE A 637 10.84 14.69 5.10
N LYS A 638 11.70 15.08 4.16
CA LYS A 638 11.35 15.16 2.75
C LYS A 638 11.90 13.90 2.10
N PRO A 639 11.06 13.07 1.46
CA PRO A 639 11.59 11.94 0.71
C PRO A 639 12.49 12.47 -0.40
N ASP A 640 13.62 11.78 -0.60
CA ASP A 640 14.44 12.00 -1.78
C ASP A 640 13.71 11.39 -2.96
N VAL A 641 13.26 12.28 -3.84
CA VAL A 641 12.51 11.93 -5.04
C VAL A 641 13.37 12.29 -6.24
N THR A 642 13.63 11.30 -7.08
CA THR A 642 14.41 11.48 -8.29
C THR A 642 13.71 10.82 -9.46
N LEU A 643 13.48 11.62 -10.50
CA LEU A 643 13.17 11.09 -11.82
C LEU A 643 14.44 10.42 -12.36
N MET A 644 14.37 9.12 -12.53
CA MET A 644 15.47 8.27 -12.93
C MET A 644 15.18 7.63 -14.28
N ASN A 645 16.25 7.47 -15.05
CA ASN A 645 16.23 6.67 -16.27
C ASN A 645 16.73 5.26 -15.90
N ASP A 646 16.49 4.27 -16.76
CA ASP A 646 16.86 2.85 -16.52
C ASP A 646 18.30 2.62 -16.05
N GLU A 647 19.24 3.46 -16.47
CA GLU A 647 20.64 3.35 -16.05
C GLU A 647 20.96 3.94 -14.68
N ASP A 648 20.17 4.92 -14.23
CA ASP A 648 20.28 5.43 -12.87
C ASP A 648 19.65 4.41 -11.88
N ILE A 649 18.65 3.63 -12.33
CA ILE A 649 18.02 2.53 -11.58
C ILE A 649 18.99 1.38 -11.39
N ALA A 650 19.64 0.88 -12.45
CA ALA A 650 20.58 -0.24 -12.33
C ALA A 650 21.74 0.00 -11.35
N ASN A 651 22.01 1.27 -10.98
CA ASN A 651 23.02 1.62 -9.96
C ASN A 651 22.43 1.74 -8.54
N GLN A 652 21.11 1.75 -8.39
CA GLN A 652 20.37 1.94 -7.12
C GLN A 652 19.38 0.80 -6.82
N GLU A 653 19.16 -0.12 -7.74
CA GLU A 653 18.28 -1.29 -7.59
C GLU A 653 18.78 -2.26 -6.51
N GLU A 654 20.08 -2.21 -6.20
CA GLU A 654 20.68 -2.93 -5.07
C GLU A 654 20.44 -2.26 -3.70
N ASP A 655 19.91 -1.03 -3.66
CA ASP A 655 19.57 -0.32 -2.42
C ASP A 655 18.08 -0.59 -2.06
N PRO A 656 17.78 -1.41 -1.05
CA PRO A 656 16.42 -1.79 -0.69
C PRO A 656 15.57 -0.59 -0.21
N ASP A 657 16.20 0.54 0.10
CA ASP A 657 15.52 1.78 0.49
C ASP A 657 14.89 2.52 -0.69
N TRP A 658 15.11 2.10 -1.94
CA TRP A 658 14.57 2.75 -3.13
C TRP A 658 13.46 1.93 -3.77
N ASN A 659 12.29 2.55 -3.89
CA ASN A 659 11.18 2.01 -4.69
C ASN A 659 11.04 2.83 -5.98
N PHE A 660 10.84 2.14 -7.09
CA PHE A 660 10.71 2.74 -8.42
C PHE A 660 9.30 2.55 -8.97
N VAL A 661 8.64 3.64 -9.32
CA VAL A 661 7.30 3.61 -9.93
C VAL A 661 7.39 4.02 -11.40
N PRO A 662 6.92 3.20 -12.35
CA PRO A 662 6.87 3.58 -13.76
C PRO A 662 5.87 4.72 -13.97
N LEU A 663 6.31 5.82 -14.58
CA LEU A 663 5.44 6.94 -14.99
C LEU A 663 5.00 6.85 -16.45
N GLY A 664 5.26 5.73 -17.12
CA GLY A 664 5.21 5.64 -18.56
C GLY A 664 6.42 6.30 -19.22
N ASP A 665 6.56 6.10 -20.53
CA ASP A 665 7.62 6.68 -21.34
C ASP A 665 9.08 6.50 -20.83
N GLN A 666 9.46 5.36 -20.23
CA GLN A 666 10.83 5.11 -19.69
C GLN A 666 11.34 6.16 -18.68
N LYS A 667 10.44 6.85 -17.97
CA LYS A 667 10.79 7.63 -16.78
C LYS A 667 10.29 6.86 -15.58
N MET A 668 11.21 6.50 -14.70
CA MET A 668 10.90 5.85 -13.43
C MET A 668 11.02 6.89 -12.33
N PHE A 669 10.04 6.88 -11.44
CA PHE A 669 10.00 7.73 -10.28
C PHE A 669 10.63 6.95 -9.13
N GLY A 670 11.91 7.24 -8.84
CA GLY A 670 12.59 6.69 -7.67
C GLY A 670 12.20 7.48 -6.43
N ILE A 671 11.70 6.77 -5.41
CA ILE A 671 11.43 7.31 -4.09
C ILE A 671 12.29 6.56 -3.10
N LYS A 672 13.11 7.28 -2.34
CA LYS A 672 13.72 6.71 -1.16
C LYS A 672 12.66 6.55 -0.07
N THR A 673 12.24 5.32 0.21
CA THR A 673 11.23 4.98 1.21
C THR A 673 11.77 5.01 2.63
N ALA A 674 13.09 4.97 2.80
CA ALA A 674 13.73 5.17 4.10
C ALA A 674 13.21 6.44 4.81
N GLY A 675 12.70 6.25 6.02
CA GLY A 675 12.16 7.32 6.86
C GLY A 675 10.71 7.75 6.53
N LEU A 676 10.05 7.18 5.52
CA LEU A 676 8.62 7.41 5.28
C LEU A 676 7.75 6.82 6.41
N GLU A 677 8.07 5.61 6.86
CA GLU A 677 7.42 4.99 8.02
C GLU A 677 7.66 5.78 9.32
N ASP A 678 8.89 6.27 9.51
CA ASP A 678 9.22 7.12 10.66
C ASP A 678 8.47 8.46 10.63
N LYS A 679 8.26 9.00 9.42
CA LYS A 679 7.45 10.20 9.20
C LYS A 679 5.99 9.94 9.53
N ALA A 680 5.41 8.83 9.05
CA ALA A 680 4.03 8.42 9.37
C ALA A 680 3.84 8.28 10.88
N THR A 681 4.71 7.48 11.51
CA THR A 681 4.74 7.28 12.97
C THR A 681 4.83 8.62 13.70
N ALA A 682 5.76 9.51 13.30
CA ALA A 682 5.90 10.82 13.92
C ALA A 682 4.64 11.69 13.78
N CYS A 683 3.97 11.66 12.63
CA CYS A 683 2.71 12.37 12.42
C CYS A 683 1.61 11.84 13.35
N GLU A 684 1.44 10.52 13.45
CA GLU A 684 0.50 9.89 14.38
C GLU A 684 0.79 10.28 15.84
N MET A 685 2.07 10.37 16.21
CA MET A 685 2.43 10.78 17.57
C MET A 685 2.04 12.23 17.84
N LEU A 686 2.14 13.12 16.85
CA LEU A 686 1.65 14.49 16.98
C LEU A 686 0.13 14.54 17.21
N VAL A 687 -0.64 13.66 16.56
CA VAL A 687 -2.08 13.48 16.85
C VAL A 687 -2.28 13.07 18.30
N CYS A 688 -1.55 12.03 18.75
CA CYS A 688 -1.63 11.52 20.11
C CYS A 688 -1.30 12.60 21.15
N TYR A 689 -0.21 13.34 20.98
CA TYR A 689 0.16 14.42 21.90
C TYR A 689 -0.90 15.53 21.96
N ALA A 690 -1.44 15.95 20.81
CA ALA A 690 -2.49 16.96 20.78
C ALA A 690 -3.75 16.46 21.53
N ARG A 691 -4.18 15.23 21.25
CA ARG A 691 -5.37 14.59 21.84
C ARG A 691 -5.27 14.43 23.35
N GLU A 692 -4.13 13.92 23.84
CA GLU A 692 -3.96 13.56 25.26
C GLU A 692 -3.58 14.75 26.15
N LEU A 693 -2.87 15.74 25.61
CA LEU A 693 -2.34 16.88 26.40
C LEU A 693 -3.23 18.12 26.35
N LYS A 694 -4.13 18.20 25.37
CA LYS A 694 -5.12 19.28 25.24
C LYS A 694 -4.46 20.65 25.37
N SER A 695 -4.89 21.47 26.33
CA SER A 695 -4.35 22.82 26.54
C SER A 695 -2.83 22.87 26.76
N ALA A 696 -2.21 21.81 27.29
CA ALA A 696 -0.76 21.77 27.49
C ALA A 696 0.02 21.68 26.16
N PHE A 697 -0.63 21.26 25.07
CA PHE A 697 -0.04 21.23 23.72
C PHE A 697 -0.07 22.60 23.02
N SER A 698 -0.70 23.62 23.63
CA SER A 698 -0.87 24.94 23.02
C SER A 698 0.41 25.59 22.44
N PRO A 699 1.63 25.42 23.00
CA PRO A 699 2.85 26.01 22.43
C PRO A 699 3.27 25.43 21.07
N TYR A 700 2.73 24.27 20.69
CA TYR A 700 3.13 23.52 19.51
C TYR A 700 2.10 23.57 18.37
N ILE A 701 0.98 24.28 18.56
CA ILE A 701 -0.10 24.34 17.56
C ILE A 701 0.42 24.89 16.23
N GLU A 702 1.10 26.04 16.24
CA GLU A 702 1.62 26.66 15.01
C GLU A 702 2.64 25.80 14.25
N PRO A 703 3.74 25.29 14.85
CA PRO A 703 4.71 24.49 14.12
C PRO A 703 4.10 23.20 13.57
N VAL A 704 3.19 22.56 14.33
CA VAL A 704 2.49 21.36 13.87
C VAL A 704 1.53 21.68 12.73
N THR A 705 0.77 22.77 12.83
CA THR A 705 -0.15 23.21 11.75
C THR A 705 0.61 23.44 10.45
N GLN A 706 1.77 24.10 10.50
CA GLN A 706 2.58 24.39 9.30
C GLN A 706 3.02 23.11 8.58
N ILE A 707 3.35 22.07 9.34
CA ILE A 707 3.72 20.74 8.83
C ILE A 707 2.45 20.08 8.27
N MET A 708 1.40 19.93 9.07
CA MET A 708 0.25 19.08 8.75
C MET A 708 -0.58 19.57 7.56
N LEU A 709 -0.63 20.88 7.31
CA LEU A 709 -1.33 21.42 6.14
C LEU A 709 -0.79 20.87 4.81
N SER A 710 0.54 20.68 4.68
CA SER A 710 1.10 20.06 3.48
C SER A 710 0.95 18.54 3.46
N HIS A 711 0.84 17.91 4.64
CA HIS A 711 0.75 16.45 4.74
C HIS A 711 -0.60 15.88 4.33
N LEU A 712 -1.67 16.69 4.35
CA LEU A 712 -2.97 16.30 3.78
C LEU A 712 -2.87 15.85 2.31
N LYS A 713 -1.85 16.30 1.56
CA LYS A 713 -1.63 15.96 0.14
C LYS A 713 -0.32 15.21 -0.10
N PHE A 714 0.21 14.59 0.94
CA PHE A 714 1.47 13.87 0.83
C PHE A 714 1.27 12.55 0.08
N MET A 715 1.52 12.58 -1.23
CA MET A 715 1.17 11.48 -2.15
C MET A 715 1.94 10.17 -1.90
N PHE A 716 3.00 10.18 -1.08
CA PHE A 716 3.91 9.05 -0.92
C PHE A 716 3.54 8.11 0.23
N HIS A 717 2.58 8.47 1.07
CA HIS A 717 2.14 7.64 2.20
C HIS A 717 0.74 8.03 2.66
N ASP A 718 -0.17 7.06 2.68
CA ASP A 718 -1.53 7.11 3.23
C ASP A 718 -1.58 7.51 4.72
N ALA A 719 -0.88 6.81 5.62
CA ALA A 719 -0.89 7.06 7.06
C ALA A 719 -0.48 8.50 7.43
N VAL A 720 0.44 9.11 6.65
CA VAL A 720 0.80 10.53 6.79
C VAL A 720 -0.38 11.44 6.49
N ARG A 721 -1.17 11.14 5.45
CA ARG A 721 -2.37 11.90 5.06
C ARG A 721 -3.49 11.71 6.08
N SER A 722 -3.73 10.49 6.54
CA SER A 722 -4.70 10.18 7.59
C SER A 722 -4.36 10.86 8.92
N ALA A 723 -3.10 10.79 9.37
CA ALA A 723 -2.66 11.50 10.58
C ALA A 723 -2.79 13.03 10.44
N ALA A 724 -2.54 13.58 9.25
CA ALA A 724 -2.76 15.00 8.98
C ALA A 724 -4.25 15.36 9.00
N ALA A 725 -5.15 14.47 8.59
CA ALA A 725 -6.59 14.66 8.72
C ALA A 725 -7.05 14.61 10.19
N ASP A 726 -6.51 13.70 10.99
CA ASP A 726 -6.91 13.48 12.38
C ASP A 726 -6.48 14.59 13.35
N ILE A 727 -5.44 15.35 12.99
CA ILE A 727 -4.83 16.30 13.93
C ILE A 727 -5.60 17.61 14.09
N PHE A 728 -6.24 18.13 13.04
CA PHE A 728 -6.87 19.45 13.08
C PHE A 728 -8.01 19.56 14.11
N PRO A 729 -8.90 18.57 14.27
CA PRO A 729 -9.87 18.57 15.37
C PRO A 729 -9.19 18.69 16.74
N CYS A 730 -8.10 17.94 16.96
CA CYS A 730 -7.33 17.99 18.19
C CYS A 730 -6.68 19.37 18.40
N LEU A 731 -6.10 19.97 17.36
CA LEU A 731 -5.49 21.31 17.44
C LEU A 731 -6.53 22.40 17.74
N LEU A 732 -7.75 22.29 17.19
CA LEU A 732 -8.85 23.21 17.47
C LEU A 732 -9.31 23.11 18.93
N GLU A 733 -9.33 21.91 19.51
CA GLU A 733 -9.58 21.71 20.94
C GLU A 733 -8.44 22.30 21.79
N CYS A 734 -7.18 22.02 21.47
CA CYS A 734 -6.00 22.60 22.13
C CYS A 734 -6.02 24.14 22.12
N ALA A 735 -6.56 24.72 21.04
CA ALA A 735 -6.66 26.16 20.81
C ALA A 735 -7.76 26.86 21.63
N ARG A 736 -8.64 26.14 22.37
CA ARG A 736 -9.71 26.75 23.20
C ARG A 736 -9.18 27.85 24.14
N GLY A 737 -8.02 27.64 24.76
CA GLY A 737 -7.39 28.61 25.66
C GLY A 737 -6.83 29.87 24.99
N ARG A 738 -6.68 29.86 23.65
CA ARG A 738 -6.17 30.99 22.87
C ARG A 738 -7.26 31.92 22.34
N GLY A 739 -8.53 31.52 22.49
CA GLY A 739 -9.70 32.29 22.11
C GLY A 739 -10.16 32.05 20.67
N ASP A 740 -11.41 32.43 20.43
CA ASP A 740 -12.17 32.10 19.21
C ASP A 740 -11.54 32.63 17.93
N GLN A 741 -10.94 33.84 17.96
CA GLN A 741 -10.32 34.42 16.77
C GLN A 741 -9.16 33.56 16.24
N PHE A 742 -8.36 32.97 17.13
CA PHE A 742 -7.27 32.09 16.74
C PHE A 742 -7.81 30.76 16.18
N ARG A 743 -8.85 30.20 16.81
CA ARG A 743 -9.52 28.98 16.31
C ARG A 743 -10.11 29.18 14.92
N MET A 744 -10.75 30.33 14.67
CA MET A 744 -11.27 30.67 13.34
C MET A 744 -10.17 30.78 12.27
N GLN A 745 -9.00 31.33 12.62
CA GLN A 745 -7.85 31.40 11.70
C GLN A 745 -7.30 30.00 11.39
N LEU A 746 -7.15 29.16 12.42
CA LEU A 746 -6.71 27.78 12.26
C LEU A 746 -7.68 26.98 11.39
N TRP A 747 -8.98 27.10 11.65
CA TRP A 747 -10.01 26.46 10.84
C TRP A 747 -9.97 26.92 9.38
N ASN A 748 -9.82 28.22 9.14
CA ASN A 748 -9.76 28.76 7.78
C ASN A 748 -8.63 28.14 6.94
N ALA A 749 -7.46 27.93 7.57
CA ALA A 749 -6.35 27.25 6.92
C ALA A 749 -6.67 25.76 6.70
N ALA A 750 -7.19 25.09 7.71
CA ALA A 750 -7.51 23.66 7.68
C ALA A 750 -8.57 23.33 6.60
N ILE A 751 -9.74 23.98 6.60
CA ILE A 751 -10.82 23.68 5.65
C ILE A 751 -10.42 23.91 4.19
N SER A 752 -9.59 24.93 3.94
CA SER A 752 -9.06 25.20 2.60
C SER A 752 -8.14 24.06 2.15
N ALA A 753 -7.29 23.56 3.05
CA ALA A 753 -6.39 22.46 2.75
C ALA A 753 -7.13 21.11 2.61
N TYR A 754 -8.13 20.82 3.47
CA TYR A 754 -8.99 19.65 3.33
C TYR A 754 -9.71 19.63 1.99
N LYS A 755 -10.30 20.76 1.58
CA LYS A 755 -11.01 20.84 0.30
C LYS A 755 -10.11 20.40 -0.86
N GLU A 756 -8.92 20.97 -0.94
CA GLU A 756 -7.98 20.69 -2.03
C GLU A 756 -7.39 19.28 -1.93
N ALA A 757 -7.26 18.71 -0.72
CA ALA A 757 -6.84 17.32 -0.53
C ALA A 757 -7.92 16.33 -0.98
N ILE A 758 -9.16 16.52 -0.51
CA ILE A 758 -10.31 15.69 -0.86
C ILE A 758 -10.60 15.73 -2.38
N GLU A 759 -10.38 16.87 -3.03
CA GLU A 759 -10.55 17.02 -4.49
C GLU A 759 -9.61 16.14 -5.32
N GLY A 760 -8.46 15.72 -4.77
CA GLY A 760 -7.46 14.89 -5.44
C GLY A 760 -7.21 13.55 -4.77
N GLU A 761 -8.07 13.15 -3.83
CA GLU A 761 -7.89 11.91 -3.07
C GLU A 761 -8.53 10.72 -3.80
N HIS A 762 -7.72 9.71 -4.08
CA HIS A 762 -8.15 8.51 -4.79
C HIS A 762 -8.37 7.33 -3.85
N ASP A 763 -7.66 7.30 -2.73
CA ASP A 763 -7.77 6.27 -1.70
C ASP A 763 -9.02 6.47 -0.85
N LYS A 764 -9.88 5.43 -0.76
CA LYS A 764 -11.18 5.52 -0.08
C LYS A 764 -11.06 5.58 1.43
N GLU A 765 -10.06 4.94 2.02
CA GLU A 765 -9.83 4.96 3.46
C GLU A 765 -9.31 6.34 3.89
N VAL A 766 -8.31 6.86 3.19
CA VAL A 766 -7.78 8.22 3.46
C VAL A 766 -8.84 9.29 3.21
N LEU A 767 -9.65 9.15 2.15
CA LEU A 767 -10.77 10.05 1.89
C LEU A 767 -11.79 10.02 3.03
N ALA A 768 -12.10 8.84 3.56
CA ALA A 768 -12.98 8.70 4.72
C ALA A 768 -12.39 9.42 5.95
N ASP A 769 -11.10 9.26 6.25
CA ASP A 769 -10.42 9.95 7.35
C ASP A 769 -10.44 11.48 7.18
N GLN A 770 -10.21 11.98 5.97
CA GLN A 770 -10.28 13.42 5.66
C GLN A 770 -11.70 13.98 5.89
N LEU A 771 -12.73 13.29 5.42
CA LEU A 771 -14.13 13.66 5.65
C LEU A 771 -14.49 13.61 7.14
N HIS A 772 -13.99 12.61 7.86
CA HIS A 772 -14.17 12.49 9.30
C HIS A 772 -13.51 13.65 10.06
N GLY A 773 -12.29 14.02 9.68
CA GLY A 773 -11.57 15.18 10.22
C GLY A 773 -12.37 16.47 10.03
N VAL A 774 -13.00 16.66 8.87
CA VAL A 774 -13.93 17.79 8.63
C VAL A 774 -15.14 17.73 9.57
N ALA A 775 -15.79 16.57 9.72
CA ALA A 775 -16.94 16.40 10.60
C ALA A 775 -16.60 16.75 12.06
N GLN A 776 -15.48 16.23 12.57
CA GLN A 776 -15.01 16.50 13.92
C GLN A 776 -14.64 17.98 14.14
N CYS A 777 -14.05 18.64 13.14
CA CYS A 777 -13.80 20.08 13.21
C CYS A 777 -15.11 20.89 13.32
N ILE A 778 -16.16 20.49 12.59
CA ILE A 778 -17.48 21.14 12.66
C ILE A 778 -18.07 20.98 14.06
N GLU A 779 -18.00 19.78 14.63
CA GLU A 779 -18.49 19.51 15.98
C GLU A 779 -17.75 20.34 17.03
N GLU A 780 -16.42 20.45 16.91
CA GLU A 780 -15.58 21.18 17.86
C GLU A 780 -15.81 22.71 17.82
N LEU A 781 -16.05 23.27 16.64
CA LEU A 781 -16.23 24.71 16.43
C LEU A 781 -17.66 25.18 16.74
N GLY A 782 -18.66 24.38 16.36
CA GLY A 782 -20.06 24.76 16.39
C GLY A 782 -20.40 25.92 15.44
N PRO A 783 -21.68 26.33 15.40
CA PRO A 783 -22.20 27.26 14.39
C PRO A 783 -21.67 28.70 14.54
N SER A 784 -21.18 29.08 15.73
CA SER A 784 -20.74 30.45 16.02
C SER A 784 -19.37 30.78 15.44
N LEU A 785 -18.54 29.77 15.16
CA LEU A 785 -17.15 29.95 14.72
C LEU A 785 -16.94 29.61 13.24
N ILE A 786 -17.95 29.03 12.60
CA ILE A 786 -17.92 28.68 11.18
C ILE A 786 -18.62 29.81 10.40
N THR A 787 -17.90 30.43 9.48
CA THR A 787 -18.48 31.48 8.63
C THR A 787 -19.37 30.88 7.53
N GLN A 788 -20.26 31.69 6.96
CA GLN A 788 -21.10 31.24 5.84
C GLN A 788 -20.26 30.79 4.64
N GLU A 789 -19.14 31.45 4.35
CA GLU A 789 -18.21 31.07 3.28
C GLU A 789 -17.62 29.67 3.54
N GLN A 790 -17.19 29.40 4.77
CA GLN A 790 -16.66 28.09 5.15
C GLN A 790 -17.73 26.99 5.12
N LEU A 791 -18.96 27.32 5.51
CA LEU A 791 -20.09 26.39 5.38
C LEU A 791 -20.35 26.03 3.90
N GLU A 792 -20.26 26.99 2.97
CA GLU A 792 -20.39 26.71 1.54
C GLU A 792 -19.25 25.83 1.01
N LEU A 793 -18.02 25.93 1.55
CA LEU A 793 -16.94 25.02 1.20
C LEU A 793 -17.26 23.58 1.63
N VAL A 794 -17.76 23.38 2.85
CA VAL A 794 -18.17 22.06 3.35
C VAL A 794 -19.30 21.47 2.48
N LEU A 795 -20.29 22.28 2.12
CA LEU A 795 -21.37 21.84 1.22
C LEU A 795 -20.85 21.48 -0.18
N GLY A 796 -19.83 22.21 -0.67
CA GLY A 796 -19.13 21.90 -1.91
C GLY A 796 -18.46 20.53 -1.87
N ILE A 797 -17.73 20.24 -0.79
CA ILE A 797 -17.09 18.94 -0.55
C ILE A 797 -18.13 17.81 -0.60
N VAL A 798 -19.21 17.92 0.20
CA VAL A 798 -20.25 16.88 0.24
C VAL A 798 -20.90 16.69 -1.14
N ASN A 799 -21.22 17.79 -1.83
CA ASN A 799 -21.84 17.72 -3.15
C ASN A 799 -20.93 17.03 -4.16
N GLN A 800 -19.64 17.39 -4.20
CA GLN A 800 -18.68 16.78 -5.11
C GLN A 800 -18.56 15.28 -4.85
N GLN A 801 -18.36 14.89 -3.59
CA GLN A 801 -18.20 13.47 -3.24
C GLN A 801 -19.44 12.63 -3.57
N MET A 802 -20.65 13.19 -3.41
CA MET A 802 -21.89 12.51 -3.84
C MET A 802 -22.03 12.40 -5.38
N VAL A 803 -21.53 13.39 -6.13
CA VAL A 803 -21.49 13.32 -7.60
C VAL A 803 -20.55 12.22 -8.04
N GLU A 804 -19.32 12.21 -7.52
CA GLU A 804 -18.33 11.18 -7.87
C GLU A 804 -18.78 9.77 -7.45
N TYR A 805 -19.41 9.63 -6.27
CA TYR A 805 -20.03 8.37 -5.84
C TYR A 805 -21.06 7.86 -6.86
N THR A 806 -21.88 8.76 -7.41
CA THR A 806 -22.90 8.43 -8.40
C THR A 806 -22.26 8.01 -9.73
N GLU A 807 -21.21 8.70 -10.17
CA GLU A 807 -20.47 8.37 -11.39
C GLU A 807 -19.83 6.98 -11.28
N ARG A 808 -19.12 6.69 -10.17
CA ARG A 808 -18.54 5.37 -9.90
C ARG A 808 -19.60 4.28 -9.82
N SER A 809 -20.74 4.55 -9.18
CA SER A 809 -21.88 3.60 -9.15
C SER A 809 -22.40 3.25 -10.55
N ILE A 810 -22.35 4.17 -11.51
CA ILE A 810 -22.77 3.92 -12.91
C ILE A 810 -21.70 3.09 -13.64
N GLU A 811 -20.42 3.35 -13.39
CA GLU A 811 -19.29 2.62 -14.00
C GLU A 811 -19.23 1.17 -13.55
N ARG A 812 -19.40 0.89 -12.24
CA ARG A 812 -19.56 -0.46 -11.69
C ARG A 812 -20.63 -1.27 -12.43
N GLY A 813 -21.74 -0.62 -12.79
CA GLY A 813 -22.83 -1.26 -13.53
C GLY A 813 -22.48 -1.69 -14.96
N LYS A 814 -21.37 -1.21 -15.53
CA LYS A 814 -20.90 -1.49 -16.90
C LYS A 814 -19.74 -2.50 -16.95
N GLN A 815 -19.02 -2.71 -15.85
CA GLN A 815 -17.89 -3.65 -15.76
C GLN A 815 -18.37 -5.10 -15.64
N LYS A 816 -18.79 -5.70 -16.76
CA LYS A 816 -18.93 -7.15 -16.86
C LYS A 816 -18.18 -7.64 -18.09
N ASP A 817 -17.02 -8.26 -17.88
CA ASP A 817 -16.38 -9.06 -18.91
C ASP A 817 -17.10 -10.42 -19.04
N GLU A 818 -17.18 -10.96 -20.26
CA GLU A 818 -17.76 -12.29 -20.50
C GLU A 818 -16.85 -13.41 -19.96
N ASP A 819 -15.54 -13.12 -19.84
CA ASP A 819 -14.53 -14.07 -19.41
C ASP A 819 -14.35 -14.15 -17.88
N ASP A 820 -15.01 -13.31 -17.09
CA ASP A 820 -14.92 -13.37 -15.62
C ASP A 820 -15.81 -14.46 -14.99
N ASP A 821 -15.48 -14.88 -13.77
CA ASP A 821 -16.33 -15.75 -12.97
C ASP A 821 -17.40 -14.92 -12.25
N GLU A 822 -18.69 -15.31 -12.37
CA GLU A 822 -19.80 -14.53 -11.84
C GLU A 822 -19.72 -14.32 -10.31
N GLU A 823 -19.16 -15.29 -9.58
CA GLU A 823 -19.04 -15.21 -8.13
C GLU A 823 -17.88 -14.30 -7.71
N ASP A 824 -16.76 -14.36 -8.44
CA ASP A 824 -15.60 -13.50 -8.18
C ASP A 824 -15.94 -12.02 -8.48
N VAL A 825 -16.64 -11.75 -9.59
CA VAL A 825 -17.11 -10.38 -9.92
C VAL A 825 -18.11 -9.88 -8.89
N ALA A 826 -19.05 -10.74 -8.47
CA ALA A 826 -20.02 -10.35 -7.44
C ALA A 826 -19.35 -10.01 -6.11
N GLN A 827 -18.24 -10.68 -5.80
CA GLN A 827 -17.45 -10.40 -4.61
C GLN A 827 -16.63 -9.11 -4.74
N ALA A 828 -15.89 -8.92 -5.84
CA ALA A 828 -15.12 -7.70 -6.06
C ALA A 828 -16.04 -6.46 -6.02
N LEU A 829 -17.22 -6.55 -6.63
CA LEU A 829 -18.25 -5.51 -6.53
C LEU A 829 -18.73 -5.29 -5.10
N LYS A 830 -18.78 -6.34 -4.27
CA LYS A 830 -19.18 -6.22 -2.87
C LYS A 830 -18.09 -5.52 -2.05
N ASP A 831 -16.83 -5.88 -2.27
CA ASP A 831 -15.69 -5.29 -1.55
C ASP A 831 -15.55 -3.80 -1.91
N GLU A 832 -15.65 -3.45 -3.20
CA GLU A 832 -15.68 -2.05 -3.66
C GLU A 832 -16.88 -1.27 -3.06
N LEU A 833 -18.05 -1.91 -2.94
CA LEU A 833 -19.21 -1.30 -2.28
C LEU A 833 -18.97 -1.11 -0.78
N GLU A 834 -18.25 -2.01 -0.10
CA GLU A 834 -17.92 -1.88 1.31
C GLU A 834 -17.01 -0.66 1.55
N GLU A 835 -15.95 -0.48 0.76
CA GLU A 835 -15.07 0.71 0.80
C GLU A 835 -15.84 2.02 0.56
N GLU A 836 -16.65 2.05 -0.50
CA GLU A 836 -17.47 3.23 -0.84
C GLU A 836 -18.51 3.55 0.23
N THR A 837 -19.02 2.54 0.93
CA THR A 837 -19.92 2.78 2.06
C THR A 837 -19.19 3.35 3.27
N GLY A 838 -17.89 3.10 3.42
CA GLY A 838 -17.02 3.77 4.39
C GLY A 838 -17.01 5.28 4.17
N VAL A 839 -16.85 5.73 2.92
CA VAL A 839 -16.92 7.15 2.55
C VAL A 839 -18.31 7.73 2.80
N LEU A 840 -19.38 7.01 2.40
CA LEU A 840 -20.76 7.45 2.61
C LEU A 840 -21.10 7.63 4.10
N ALA A 841 -20.58 6.75 4.97
CA ALA A 841 -20.70 6.90 6.42
C ALA A 841 -20.10 8.22 6.91
N ARG A 842 -18.94 8.63 6.40
CA ARG A 842 -18.29 9.90 6.79
C ARG A 842 -19.00 11.12 6.22
N ILE A 843 -19.61 11.01 5.03
CA ILE A 843 -20.53 12.04 4.52
C ILE A 843 -21.73 12.18 5.47
N SER A 844 -22.29 11.06 5.93
CA SER A 844 -23.37 11.06 6.94
C SER A 844 -22.92 11.75 8.24
N ASP A 845 -21.69 11.53 8.71
CA ASP A 845 -21.14 12.22 9.88
C ASP A 845 -21.09 13.74 9.69
N ILE A 846 -20.62 14.23 8.54
CA ILE A 846 -20.59 15.67 8.24
C ILE A 846 -22.01 16.24 8.31
N ILE A 847 -22.98 15.58 7.68
CA ILE A 847 -24.38 16.01 7.70
C ILE A 847 -24.95 15.99 9.12
N HIS A 848 -24.65 14.96 9.90
CA HIS A 848 -25.02 14.86 11.32
C HIS A 848 -24.47 16.05 12.12
N CYS A 849 -23.17 16.32 12.02
CA CYS A 849 -22.51 17.43 12.72
C CYS A 849 -23.11 18.78 12.33
N LEU A 850 -23.47 18.97 11.06
CA LEU A 850 -24.13 20.19 10.58
C LEU A 850 -25.56 20.33 11.12
N PHE A 851 -26.36 19.27 11.11
CA PHE A 851 -27.70 19.28 11.71
C PHE A 851 -27.65 19.52 13.21
N LYS A 852 -26.74 18.86 13.92
CA LYS A 852 -26.53 19.05 15.36
C LYS A 852 -26.10 20.48 15.70
N ALA A 853 -25.23 21.08 14.88
CA ALA A 853 -24.73 22.44 15.09
C ALA A 853 -25.77 23.53 14.76
N TYR A 854 -26.45 23.42 13.63
CA TYR A 854 -27.31 24.49 13.09
C TYR A 854 -28.82 24.24 13.29
N GLY A 855 -29.23 23.01 13.57
CA GLY A 855 -30.62 22.61 13.72
C GLY A 855 -31.45 22.94 12.49
N HIS A 856 -32.65 23.49 12.72
CA HIS A 856 -33.57 23.94 11.66
C HIS A 856 -32.94 24.95 10.68
N ASN A 857 -31.89 25.70 11.08
CA ASN A 857 -31.22 26.65 10.19
C ASN A 857 -30.38 25.97 9.11
N PHE A 858 -30.06 24.68 9.27
CA PHE A 858 -29.35 23.91 8.24
C PHE A 858 -30.26 23.49 7.08
N VAL A 859 -31.56 23.36 7.32
CA VAL A 859 -32.50 22.78 6.34
C VAL A 859 -32.41 23.44 4.96
N PRO A 860 -32.35 24.78 4.81
CA PRO A 860 -32.19 25.43 3.49
C PRO A 860 -30.94 25.00 2.72
N TYR A 861 -29.85 24.68 3.42
CA TYR A 861 -28.62 24.18 2.82
C TYR A 861 -28.75 22.70 2.45
N PHE A 862 -29.34 21.90 3.34
CA PHE A 862 -29.63 20.49 3.08
C PHE A 862 -30.54 20.29 1.86
N GLU A 863 -31.46 21.22 1.56
CA GLU A 863 -32.33 21.09 0.38
C GLU A 863 -31.56 20.98 -0.94
N ARG A 864 -30.35 21.56 -1.00
CA ARG A 864 -29.47 21.48 -2.18
C ARG A 864 -28.79 20.11 -2.32
N LEU A 865 -28.68 19.37 -1.22
CA LEU A 865 -28.01 18.06 -1.16
C LEU A 865 -29.01 16.90 -1.13
N ALA A 866 -30.25 17.14 -0.73
CA ALA A 866 -31.25 16.11 -0.51
C ALA A 866 -31.48 15.19 -1.74
N GLU A 867 -31.35 15.73 -2.96
CA GLU A 867 -31.53 14.96 -4.20
C GLU A 867 -30.49 13.85 -4.38
N HIS A 868 -29.31 13.95 -3.75
CA HIS A 868 -28.30 12.89 -3.75
C HIS A 868 -28.69 11.70 -2.86
N PHE A 869 -29.37 11.97 -1.74
CA PHE A 869 -29.66 10.95 -0.72
C PHE A 869 -31.03 10.27 -0.92
N ILE A 870 -32.01 10.94 -1.53
CA ILE A 870 -33.33 10.35 -1.80
C ILE A 870 -33.25 9.04 -2.62
N PRO A 871 -32.45 8.95 -3.71
CA PRO A 871 -32.34 7.72 -4.51
C PRO A 871 -31.76 6.52 -3.74
N LEU A 872 -30.98 6.77 -2.69
CA LEU A 872 -30.36 5.73 -1.87
C LEU A 872 -31.36 5.00 -0.97
N LEU A 873 -32.55 5.57 -0.75
CA LEU A 873 -33.65 4.94 -0.01
C LEU A 873 -34.35 3.81 -0.78
N ASP A 874 -34.06 3.62 -2.07
CA ASP A 874 -34.70 2.57 -2.88
C ASP A 874 -34.35 1.17 -2.35
N ALA A 875 -35.35 0.31 -2.15
CA ALA A 875 -35.16 -1.04 -1.61
C ALA A 875 -34.24 -1.95 -2.46
N ARG A 876 -33.95 -1.57 -3.72
CA ARG A 876 -33.03 -2.29 -4.62
C ARG A 876 -31.56 -1.89 -4.45
N ARG A 877 -31.29 -0.80 -3.74
CA ARG A 877 -29.92 -0.35 -3.44
C ARG A 877 -29.22 -1.29 -2.48
N TYR A 878 -27.90 -1.24 -2.39
CA TYR A 878 -27.15 -2.02 -1.41
C TYR A 878 -27.59 -1.64 0.02
N TYR A 879 -27.60 -2.59 0.95
CA TYR A 879 -28.24 -2.38 2.25
C TYR A 879 -27.63 -1.21 3.02
N SER A 880 -26.30 -1.05 2.96
CA SER A 880 -25.57 0.03 3.62
C SER A 880 -25.89 1.41 3.02
N GLU A 881 -26.12 1.51 1.70
CA GLU A 881 -26.63 2.76 1.08
C GLU A 881 -27.98 3.17 1.70
N ARG A 882 -28.89 2.20 1.85
CA ARG A 882 -30.21 2.43 2.46
C ARG A 882 -30.07 2.84 3.92
N GLN A 883 -29.19 2.16 4.67
CA GLN A 883 -28.91 2.46 6.07
C GLN A 883 -28.48 3.91 6.26
N TRP A 884 -27.44 4.35 5.54
CA TRP A 884 -26.91 5.72 5.69
C TRP A 884 -27.87 6.79 5.19
N ALA A 885 -28.61 6.52 4.12
CA ALA A 885 -29.67 7.42 3.67
C ALA A 885 -30.74 7.61 4.75
N ILE A 886 -31.16 6.52 5.41
CA ILE A 886 -32.11 6.60 6.54
C ILE A 886 -31.50 7.41 7.69
N CYS A 887 -30.24 7.16 8.08
CA CYS A 887 -29.56 7.92 9.14
C CYS A 887 -29.58 9.44 8.87
N ILE A 888 -29.33 9.87 7.63
CA ILE A 888 -29.37 11.28 7.24
C ILE A 888 -30.78 11.87 7.40
N PHE A 889 -31.82 11.12 7.05
CA PHE A 889 -33.20 11.57 7.26
C PHE A 889 -33.62 11.51 8.73
N ASP A 890 -33.03 10.63 9.53
CA ASP A 890 -33.21 10.61 10.99
C ASP A 890 -32.69 11.91 11.61
N ASP A 891 -31.51 12.39 11.19
CA ASP A 891 -30.96 13.68 11.62
C ASP A 891 -31.84 14.86 11.18
N LEU A 892 -32.38 14.83 9.97
CA LEU A 892 -33.34 15.84 9.51
C LEU A 892 -34.60 15.86 10.41
N ILE A 893 -35.11 14.69 10.83
CA ILE A 893 -36.27 14.61 11.72
C ILE A 893 -35.91 15.09 13.13
N GLU A 894 -34.73 14.72 13.63
CA GLU A 894 -34.27 15.07 14.99
C GLU A 894 -34.04 16.58 15.14
N TYR A 895 -33.34 17.17 14.17
CA TYR A 895 -32.80 18.53 14.28
C TYR A 895 -33.50 19.56 13.37
N GLY A 896 -34.14 19.11 12.28
CA GLY A 896 -34.75 19.99 11.27
C GLY A 896 -36.11 20.59 11.66
N GLY A 897 -36.73 20.12 12.74
CA GLY A 897 -38.03 20.60 13.22
C GLY A 897 -39.16 20.40 12.20
N ASP A 898 -40.12 21.32 12.17
CA ASP A 898 -41.30 21.23 11.28
C ASP A 898 -40.94 21.17 9.78
N ALA A 899 -39.77 21.68 9.39
CA ALA A 899 -39.34 21.69 7.99
C ALA A 899 -39.05 20.28 7.44
N SER A 900 -38.76 19.31 8.32
CA SER A 900 -38.58 17.89 7.95
C SER A 900 -39.78 17.32 7.17
N ILE A 901 -40.99 17.84 7.44
CA ILE A 901 -42.23 17.36 6.81
C ILE A 901 -42.23 17.50 5.28
N LYS A 902 -41.43 18.42 4.74
CA LYS A 902 -41.28 18.62 3.29
C LYS A 902 -40.82 17.33 2.58
N TYR A 903 -40.02 16.51 3.27
CA TYR A 903 -39.43 15.29 2.73
C TYR A 903 -40.20 14.02 3.13
N TYR A 904 -41.33 14.16 3.83
CA TYR A 904 -42.14 13.03 4.32
C TYR A 904 -42.44 12.00 3.24
N SER A 905 -42.84 12.45 2.05
CA SER A 905 -43.18 11.56 0.93
C SER A 905 -41.98 10.77 0.39
N SER A 906 -40.76 11.26 0.63
CA SER A 906 -39.53 10.63 0.18
C SER A 906 -39.09 9.54 1.13
N PHE A 907 -39.08 9.79 2.45
CA PHE A 907 -38.51 8.84 3.42
C PHE A 907 -39.53 7.91 4.11
N TYR A 908 -40.80 8.32 4.30
CA TYR A 908 -41.72 7.56 5.16
C TYR A 908 -41.98 6.13 4.64
N GLY A 909 -42.28 6.00 3.35
CA GLY A 909 -42.55 4.69 2.72
C GLY A 909 -41.34 3.75 2.76
N PRO A 910 -40.15 4.21 2.32
CA PRO A 910 -38.91 3.45 2.46
C PRO A 910 -38.59 3.05 3.91
N MET A 911 -38.63 3.98 4.87
CA MET A 911 -38.36 3.69 6.29
C MET A 911 -39.34 2.68 6.87
N LEU A 912 -40.64 2.79 6.55
CA LEU A 912 -41.65 1.83 7.03
C LEU A 912 -41.37 0.41 6.50
N SER A 913 -40.94 0.31 5.24
CA SER A 913 -40.55 -0.98 4.62
C SER A 913 -39.27 -1.53 5.25
N ALA A 914 -38.30 -0.66 5.54
CA ALA A 914 -37.02 -0.99 6.14
C ALA A 914 -37.12 -1.61 7.55
N LEU A 915 -38.23 -1.39 8.29
CA LEU A 915 -38.48 -2.11 9.55
C LEU A 915 -38.59 -3.64 9.39
N SER A 916 -38.86 -4.11 8.18
CA SER A 916 -38.94 -5.54 7.84
C SER A 916 -37.76 -6.03 7.00
N ASP A 917 -36.71 -5.21 6.84
CA ASP A 917 -35.53 -5.55 6.04
C ASP A 917 -34.83 -6.83 6.53
N GLU A 918 -34.11 -7.50 5.65
CA GLU A 918 -33.30 -8.68 5.98
C GLU A 918 -32.10 -8.30 6.85
N TYR A 919 -31.51 -7.13 6.59
CA TYR A 919 -30.31 -6.65 7.26
C TYR A 919 -30.65 -5.95 8.59
N PRO A 920 -30.10 -6.40 9.74
CA PRO A 920 -30.32 -5.76 11.04
C PRO A 920 -30.02 -4.26 11.08
N GLU A 921 -28.99 -3.82 10.38
CA GLU A 921 -28.49 -2.44 10.34
C GLU A 921 -29.53 -1.50 9.73
N VAL A 922 -30.16 -1.92 8.62
CA VAL A 922 -31.23 -1.15 7.97
C VAL A 922 -32.47 -1.08 8.86
N ARG A 923 -32.80 -2.19 9.54
CA ARG A 923 -33.90 -2.21 10.51
C ARG A 923 -33.61 -1.30 11.71
N GLN A 924 -32.38 -1.29 12.18
CA GLN A 924 -31.93 -0.44 13.28
C GLN A 924 -32.12 1.03 12.96
N SER A 925 -31.60 1.50 11.82
CA SER A 925 -31.76 2.90 11.39
C SER A 925 -33.24 3.27 11.25
N ALA A 926 -34.04 2.45 10.57
CA ALA A 926 -35.48 2.72 10.43
C ALA A 926 -36.22 2.78 11.78
N ALA A 927 -35.90 1.87 12.70
CA ALA A 927 -36.46 1.87 14.05
C ALA A 927 -36.06 3.12 14.83
N TYR A 928 -34.79 3.51 14.78
CA TYR A 928 -34.28 4.74 15.39
C TYR A 928 -35.06 5.96 14.86
N GLY A 929 -35.18 6.09 13.54
CA GLY A 929 -35.93 7.14 12.86
C GLY A 929 -37.36 7.29 13.32
N PHE A 930 -38.13 6.19 13.42
CA PHE A 930 -39.50 6.25 13.97
C PHE A 930 -39.53 6.64 15.45
N GLY A 931 -38.54 6.23 16.24
CA GLY A 931 -38.39 6.66 17.62
C GLY A 931 -38.16 8.17 17.74
N ILE A 932 -37.29 8.72 16.90
CA ILE A 932 -37.02 10.16 16.82
C ILE A 932 -38.22 10.92 16.26
N MET A 933 -38.95 10.39 15.27
CA MET A 933 -40.20 10.95 14.77
C MET A 933 -41.24 11.10 15.89
N GLY A 934 -41.33 10.11 16.79
CA GLY A 934 -42.16 10.17 17.98
C GLY A 934 -41.68 11.22 19.00
N GLN A 935 -40.38 11.34 19.20
CA GLN A 935 -39.82 12.21 20.24
C GLN A 935 -39.70 13.69 19.82
N HIS A 936 -39.32 13.95 18.57
CA HIS A 936 -38.94 15.27 18.05
C HIS A 936 -39.86 15.79 16.93
N GLY A 937 -40.53 14.91 16.18
CA GLY A 937 -41.35 15.31 15.03
C GLY A 937 -42.62 16.10 15.37
N GLY A 938 -43.13 15.99 16.59
CA GLY A 938 -44.36 16.66 17.02
C GLY A 938 -45.65 16.08 16.43
N ASN A 939 -46.78 16.77 16.64
CA ASN A 939 -48.11 16.24 16.33
C ASN A 939 -48.36 15.96 14.83
N THR A 940 -47.59 16.59 13.93
CA THR A 940 -47.66 16.36 12.48
C THR A 940 -47.33 14.91 12.10
N TYR A 941 -46.45 14.26 12.87
CA TYR A 941 -46.07 12.85 12.66
C TYR A 941 -46.88 11.85 13.48
N ALA A 942 -47.92 12.28 14.21
CA ALA A 942 -48.70 11.38 15.07
C ALA A 942 -49.28 10.18 14.30
N GLN A 943 -49.84 10.43 13.12
CA GLN A 943 -50.40 9.36 12.25
C GLN A 943 -49.30 8.45 11.69
N ALA A 944 -48.16 9.02 11.32
CA ALA A 944 -47.01 8.27 10.83
C ALA A 944 -46.48 7.31 11.91
N CYS A 945 -46.33 7.81 13.13
CA CYS A 945 -45.90 7.04 14.30
C CYS A 945 -46.90 5.92 14.63
N ALA A 946 -48.20 6.22 14.62
CA ALA A 946 -49.25 5.22 14.84
C ALA A 946 -49.20 4.09 13.78
N GLY A 947 -48.96 4.45 12.51
CA GLY A 947 -48.81 3.48 11.40
C GLY A 947 -47.57 2.59 11.53
N ALA A 948 -46.51 3.06 12.18
CA ALA A 948 -45.26 2.30 12.37
C ALA A 948 -45.34 1.26 13.50
N LEU A 949 -46.18 1.47 14.53
CA LEU A 949 -46.25 0.60 15.70
C LEU A 949 -46.46 -0.90 15.39
N PRO A 950 -47.35 -1.32 14.47
CA PRO A 950 -47.48 -2.72 14.10
C PRO A 950 -46.21 -3.32 13.48
N HIS A 951 -45.48 -2.52 12.70
CA HIS A 951 -44.25 -2.94 12.03
C HIS A 951 -43.11 -3.09 13.05
N LEU A 952 -42.98 -2.14 13.97
CA LEU A 952 -42.06 -2.23 15.11
C LEU A 952 -42.37 -3.45 15.99
N ALA A 953 -43.65 -3.69 16.31
CA ALA A 953 -44.06 -4.86 17.08
C ALA A 953 -43.72 -6.18 16.36
N ASN A 954 -43.92 -6.24 15.04
CA ASN A 954 -43.52 -7.40 14.23
C ASN A 954 -42.01 -7.61 14.24
N MET A 955 -41.23 -6.54 14.09
CA MET A 955 -39.76 -6.58 14.16
C MET A 955 -39.28 -7.13 15.51
N ILE A 956 -39.85 -6.64 16.62
CA ILE A 956 -39.53 -7.13 17.99
C ILE A 956 -39.89 -8.60 18.17
N SER A 957 -40.98 -9.04 17.53
CA SER A 957 -41.54 -10.40 17.68
C SER A 957 -40.94 -11.42 16.71
N ARG A 958 -39.95 -11.04 15.88
CA ARG A 958 -39.31 -11.98 14.96
C ARG A 958 -38.64 -13.12 15.72
N ALA A 959 -38.66 -14.32 15.14
CA ALA A 959 -38.05 -15.50 15.75
C ALA A 959 -36.52 -15.38 15.88
N ASP A 960 -35.90 -14.66 14.94
CA ASP A 960 -34.46 -14.38 14.85
C ASP A 960 -34.06 -13.01 15.42
N ALA A 961 -34.98 -12.29 16.09
CA ALA A 961 -34.76 -10.91 16.53
C ALA A 961 -33.48 -10.71 17.37
N ARG A 962 -33.00 -11.75 18.06
CA ARG A 962 -31.81 -11.71 18.93
C ARG A 962 -30.83 -12.83 18.63
N SER A 963 -30.81 -13.35 17.39
CA SER A 963 -29.89 -14.43 17.01
C SER A 963 -28.47 -13.95 16.74
N THR A 964 -28.28 -12.67 16.40
CA THR A 964 -26.97 -12.04 16.21
C THR A 964 -26.85 -10.80 17.12
N GLU A 965 -25.63 -10.27 17.27
CA GLU A 965 -25.39 -9.06 18.06
C GLU A 965 -26.08 -7.85 17.43
N GLU A 966 -25.95 -7.68 16.12
CA GLU A 966 -26.58 -6.63 15.32
C GLU A 966 -28.11 -6.76 15.36
N GLY A 967 -28.63 -7.99 15.28
CA GLY A 967 -30.04 -8.29 15.47
C GLY A 967 -30.56 -7.82 16.83
N ASN A 968 -29.79 -8.07 17.89
CA ASN A 968 -30.15 -7.61 19.23
C ASN A 968 -30.20 -6.07 19.31
N VAL A 969 -29.19 -5.37 18.78
CA VAL A 969 -29.14 -3.89 18.76
C VAL A 969 -30.31 -3.30 17.97
N ALA A 970 -30.64 -3.87 16.81
CA ALA A 970 -31.78 -3.45 16.01
C ALA A 970 -33.10 -3.62 16.79
N THR A 971 -33.27 -4.76 17.46
CA THR A 971 -34.46 -5.07 18.27
C THR A 971 -34.60 -4.12 19.46
N GLU A 972 -33.51 -3.79 20.13
CA GLU A 972 -33.50 -2.80 21.22
C GLU A 972 -33.91 -1.41 20.73
N ASN A 973 -33.46 -1.00 19.54
CA ASN A 973 -33.91 0.25 18.91
C ASN A 973 -35.41 0.23 18.61
N ALA A 974 -35.96 -0.88 18.12
CA ALA A 974 -37.41 -1.00 17.91
C ALA A 974 -38.21 -0.90 19.21
N ILE A 975 -37.75 -1.53 20.30
CA ILE A 975 -38.37 -1.41 21.63
C ILE A 975 -38.33 0.05 22.10
N SER A 976 -37.18 0.71 21.95
CA SER A 976 -36.99 2.12 22.29
C SER A 976 -37.92 3.02 21.47
N ALA A 977 -38.07 2.75 20.17
CA ALA A 977 -38.96 3.50 19.28
C ALA A 977 -40.43 3.41 19.71
N VAL A 978 -40.92 2.22 20.03
CA VAL A 978 -42.28 2.03 20.57
C VAL A 978 -42.45 2.85 21.85
N ALA A 979 -41.49 2.77 22.78
CA ALA A 979 -41.55 3.53 24.03
C ALA A 979 -41.54 5.05 23.80
N LYS A 980 -40.71 5.55 22.89
CA LYS A 980 -40.64 6.98 22.51
C LYS A 980 -41.97 7.44 21.90
N ILE A 981 -42.55 6.69 20.97
CA ILE A 981 -43.85 7.00 20.35
C ILE A 981 -44.95 7.09 21.41
N LEU A 982 -45.07 6.07 22.28
CA LEU A 982 -46.11 6.04 23.31
C LEU A 982 -45.97 7.20 24.31
N LYS A 983 -44.72 7.55 24.68
CA LYS A 983 -44.42 8.59 25.65
C LYS A 983 -44.63 10.00 25.09
N TYR A 984 -44.18 10.25 23.86
CA TYR A 984 -44.07 11.61 23.31
C TYR A 984 -45.09 11.93 22.22
N ASN A 985 -45.65 10.93 21.52
CA ASN A 985 -46.57 11.14 20.39
C ASN A 985 -47.69 10.09 20.30
N SER A 986 -48.43 9.90 21.41
CA SER A 986 -49.54 8.95 21.52
C SER A 986 -50.90 9.52 21.09
N SER A 987 -50.96 10.74 20.55
CA SER A 987 -52.24 11.40 20.23
C SER A 987 -53.09 10.68 19.18
N ALA A 988 -52.46 9.85 18.33
CA ALA A 988 -53.11 9.01 17.32
C ALA A 988 -53.10 7.51 17.68
N VAL A 989 -52.70 7.15 18.90
CA VAL A 989 -52.54 5.76 19.36
C VAL A 989 -53.54 5.49 20.49
N ASP A 990 -54.29 4.39 20.41
CA ASP A 990 -55.04 3.92 21.56
C ASP A 990 -54.09 3.21 22.53
N VAL A 991 -53.56 3.96 23.50
CA VAL A 991 -52.62 3.45 24.52
C VAL A 991 -53.26 2.48 25.52
N ASN A 992 -54.59 2.31 25.49
CA ASN A 992 -55.31 1.37 26.34
C ASN A 992 -55.77 0.10 25.59
N ALA A 993 -55.53 0.02 24.28
CA ALA A 993 -55.73 -1.17 23.47
C ALA A 993 -54.50 -2.07 23.53
#